data_AF-A0A2D7ZA38-F1
#
_entry.id   AF-A0A2D7ZA38-F1
#
_cell.length_a   1.000
_cell.length_b   1.000
_cell.length_c   1.000
_cell.angle_alpha   90.00
_cell.angle_beta   90.00
_cell.angle_gamma   90.00
#
_symmetry.space_group_name_H-M   'P 1'
#
loop_
_entity.id
_entity.type
_entity.pdbx_description
1 polymer ?
#
loop_
_entity_poly.entity_id
_entity_poly.type
_entity_poly.pdbx_seq_one_letter_code
_entity_poly.pdbx_strand_id
1 'polypeptide(L)'
;MVTAACSGGAEGSDADSEGAGIHTEVIGSEQSHTTHVISARSDSGRSATFVDQFGTGFTESQIAGTSDKLSTPRDLEFHPDPQRNDELWIVNQATDSMTIIHETSTPQQWSENRKDSHANHFMEEVSAIAFGADHSEFDDTFATAQETRNTYDGLGVPNNFMGPTLWPSSLSHFVVEHQNDQYLGSHIDMNHESPNGMGIAHDSGNKYWYFDGYYGNLVYYDFVEDHDTGMDDHSDAVVRRYSDVTLTRQSGIPGHMVLDKSNGILYISDTGAGRVVWVNTDDPTTSSTSMMGDSSQLEDLAEYSRVTGVEWGVLVSGLSRPSGIALDGGTLLVSTNGDGKVGAWSLASDGKSASSLDSIQTTANSIMGLEVGPDNKLYYVDGGGNSVVRIDPTWDADSDQVDDRTDNCPGVSNADQADLDGDQIGDVCDPDIDGDGVDNNIDGCSNGESGWTSDRSTDHDLDGCRDTTEDDDDDGDGWDDLDEQACSANPLDANDAPLDTDGDWLCNLIDEDDDGDSWSDVTEEQCGSDPLDQISLPSDHDEDGTCDVLDADDDNDGICDKGEVADDCAVGGPGVDRCPYSVVGFISGQATDVDSDGCEDATEDDDDDDDGFSDLLDACSKVFGSSDEGDMDGCPDSDGDGWADEIDLLPDEITQWFDKDGDGFGDNQSGFEPDSCIDYAGDSKIDRFGCKDTDKDGYSDPDSDWTIQDGADAFDDEPTQWSDLDEDRFGDNSTGSEPDACPDDPGTSVHDRYGCLDSDLDGWSDLNDAFIDDPAQWNDTDEDGFGDRPIGALRDDCPEISGNSTQYLQGCPDRDGDGWPDQEDAFPDYKHSWSDMDEDEFSDQQGNELSDDCPLEPGTSTIDRRGCLDSDGDGVSDDGDVYPQDASKSSEVLATGSSVVMIATIATVGLIVVMVAIVLVSRRSKSDEQELFLTAEAPPQAAPVQPAAPEAFQQQPQMGPPVPPEGLPPGWTAEQWAYYGHQWVEHYRQ
;
A
#
# COMPACT_ATOMS: atom_id res chain seq x y z
N MET A 1 -3.15 11.53 43.70
CA MET A 1 -2.77 11.07 45.06
C MET A 1 -3.88 10.24 45.68
N VAL A 2 -3.84 8.90 45.58
CA VAL A 2 -4.31 7.97 46.62
C VAL A 2 -3.51 6.68 46.43
N THR A 3 -2.73 6.33 47.45
CA THR A 3 -1.99 5.07 47.57
C THR A 3 -2.91 3.96 48.05
N ALA A 4 -2.88 2.78 47.42
CA ALA A 4 -3.26 1.53 48.05
C ALA A 4 -2.39 0.38 47.52
N ALA A 5 -1.43 -0.02 48.35
CA ALA A 5 -0.70 -1.27 48.21
C ALA A 5 -1.48 -2.38 48.92
N CYS A 6 -1.55 -3.57 48.33
CA CYS A 6 -1.70 -4.83 49.06
C CYS A 6 -1.00 -5.97 48.32
N SER A 7 -0.03 -6.54 49.02
CA SER A 7 0.81 -7.70 48.73
C SER A 7 0.08 -9.03 48.89
N GLY A 8 0.52 -10.06 48.17
CA GLY A 8 0.31 -11.47 48.55
C GLY A 8 0.89 -12.44 47.52
N GLY A 9 2.08 -12.99 47.78
CA GLY A 9 2.68 -14.07 46.98
C GLY A 9 2.40 -15.47 47.50
N ALA A 10 2.68 -16.49 46.69
CA ALA A 10 3.56 -17.63 47.00
C ALA A 10 3.38 -18.79 45.99
N GLU A 11 4.52 -19.20 45.42
CA GLU A 11 5.01 -20.57 45.14
C GLU A 11 4.10 -21.66 44.55
N GLY A 12 4.60 -22.34 43.50
CA GLY A 12 4.28 -23.76 43.27
C GLY A 12 4.54 -24.24 41.84
N SER A 13 5.55 -25.10 41.69
CA SER A 13 5.93 -25.91 40.54
C SER A 13 4.79 -26.66 39.85
N ASP A 14 4.91 -26.91 38.53
CA ASP A 14 5.19 -28.24 37.99
C ASP A 14 5.46 -28.16 36.48
N ALA A 15 6.55 -28.80 36.07
CA ALA A 15 6.77 -29.19 34.69
C ALA A 15 6.17 -30.59 34.53
N ASP A 16 5.27 -30.76 33.58
CA ASP A 16 5.01 -32.05 32.95
C ASP A 16 4.51 -31.85 31.52
N SER A 17 5.12 -32.64 30.64
CA SER A 17 4.77 -32.91 29.25
C SER A 17 3.39 -33.56 29.12
N GLU A 18 2.58 -33.18 28.13
CA GLU A 18 1.72 -34.09 27.36
C GLU A 18 0.98 -33.37 26.21
N GLY A 19 0.99 -33.99 25.02
CA GLY A 19 -0.17 -34.15 24.13
C GLY A 19 -0.64 -32.95 23.30
N ALA A 20 -0.44 -33.04 21.98
CA ALA A 20 -1.15 -32.24 20.99
C ALA A 20 -2.67 -32.37 21.21
N GLY A 21 -3.32 -31.23 21.46
CA GLY A 21 -4.75 -31.09 21.69
C GLY A 21 -5.22 -29.73 21.20
N ILE A 22 -6.36 -29.76 20.50
CA ILE A 22 -7.16 -28.67 19.93
C ILE A 22 -7.06 -27.37 20.74
N HIS A 23 -6.63 -26.27 20.11
CA HIS A 23 -6.62 -24.93 20.71
C HIS A 23 -7.62 -24.01 19.98
N THR A 24 -8.90 -24.10 20.37
CA THR A 24 -9.85 -22.99 20.20
C THR A 24 -9.91 -22.29 21.55
N GLU A 25 -9.32 -21.09 21.65
CA GLU A 25 -9.30 -20.32 22.90
C GLU A 25 -10.30 -19.17 22.80
N VAL A 26 -11.44 -19.29 23.50
CA VAL A 26 -12.41 -18.20 23.64
C VAL A 26 -11.90 -17.25 24.72
N ILE A 27 -11.65 -15.99 24.35
CA ILE A 27 -11.11 -14.97 25.26
C ILE A 27 -12.21 -13.98 25.59
N GLY A 28 -12.58 -13.89 26.87
CA GLY A 28 -13.41 -12.79 27.36
C GLY A 28 -12.51 -11.61 27.69
N SER A 29 -12.58 -10.53 26.91
CA SER A 29 -11.86 -9.28 27.23
C SER A 29 -12.76 -8.36 28.07
N GLU A 30 -12.28 -7.98 29.25
CA GLU A 30 -12.62 -6.67 29.83
C GLU A 30 -11.44 -5.78 29.48
N GLN A 31 -11.56 -4.89 28.48
CA GLN A 31 -10.51 -3.92 28.19
C GLN A 31 -11.00 -2.48 27.99
N SER A 32 -10.12 -1.61 28.43
CA SER A 32 -10.18 -0.16 28.52
C SER A 32 -9.96 0.45 27.13
N HIS A 33 -10.98 1.12 26.59
CA HIS A 33 -10.83 1.98 25.41
C HIS A 33 -9.81 3.08 25.72
N THR A 34 -8.68 3.07 25.01
CA THR A 34 -7.72 4.18 25.03
C THR A 34 -8.01 4.99 23.78
N THR A 35 -8.72 6.11 23.94
CA THR A 35 -9.01 7.04 22.84
C THR A 35 -7.84 8.00 22.72
N HIS A 36 -7.19 8.00 21.56
CA HIS A 36 -6.24 9.06 21.20
C HIS A 36 -6.99 10.12 20.41
N VAL A 37 -6.98 11.36 20.92
CA VAL A 37 -7.57 12.52 20.24
C VAL A 37 -6.48 13.16 19.39
N ILE A 38 -6.64 13.13 18.08
CA ILE A 38 -5.86 13.95 17.14
C ILE A 38 -6.70 15.21 16.87
N SER A 39 -6.06 16.38 16.90
CA SER A 39 -6.72 17.69 16.86
C SER A 39 -7.49 17.92 15.56
N ALA A 40 -8.57 18.71 15.66
CA ALA A 40 -9.42 19.17 14.56
C ALA A 40 -8.62 19.84 13.43
N ARG A 41 -9.05 19.62 12.18
CA ARG A 41 -8.55 20.35 11.01
C ARG A 41 -9.18 21.74 10.96
N SER A 42 -8.35 22.78 10.94
CA SER A 42 -8.77 24.11 10.50
C SER A 42 -8.70 24.14 8.97
N ASP A 43 -9.84 24.23 8.28
CA ASP A 43 -9.86 24.46 6.83
C ASP A 43 -10.52 25.83 6.55
N SER A 44 -9.68 26.83 6.29
CA SER A 44 -10.11 28.10 5.71
C SER A 44 -10.09 27.97 4.18
N GLY A 45 -11.25 27.65 3.59
CA GLY A 45 -11.57 28.13 2.24
C GLY A 45 -11.57 27.15 1.06
N ARG A 46 -11.63 25.83 1.27
CA ARG A 46 -12.05 24.90 0.18
C ARG A 46 -13.50 24.48 0.36
N SER A 47 -14.26 24.48 -0.74
CA SER A 47 -15.49 23.68 -0.83
C SER A 47 -15.09 22.21 -0.82
N ALA A 48 -14.83 21.66 0.37
CA ALA A 48 -14.36 20.30 0.56
C ALA A 48 -15.56 19.36 0.47
N THR A 49 -15.59 18.50 -0.55
CA THR A 49 -16.31 17.23 -0.45
C THR A 49 -15.60 16.39 0.60
N PHE A 50 -16.14 16.36 1.81
CA PHE A 50 -15.60 15.54 2.90
C PHE A 50 -15.65 14.05 2.56
N VAL A 51 -14.65 13.32 3.01
CA VAL A 51 -14.64 11.85 2.97
C VAL A 51 -15.32 11.36 4.23
N ASP A 52 -16.46 10.67 4.09
CA ASP A 52 -17.31 10.24 5.21
C ASP A 52 -16.54 9.46 6.29
N GLN A 53 -15.59 8.63 5.85
CA GLN A 53 -14.74 7.84 6.74
C GLN A 53 -13.70 8.65 7.51
N PHE A 54 -13.41 9.89 7.09
CA PHE A 54 -12.43 10.78 7.72
C PHE A 54 -13.08 11.86 8.59
N GLY A 55 -14.24 12.39 8.18
CA GLY A 55 -14.90 13.53 8.84
C GLY A 55 -14.12 14.84 8.71
N THR A 56 -14.51 15.86 9.46
CA THR A 56 -13.71 17.10 9.64
C THR A 56 -12.56 16.88 10.63
N GLY A 57 -12.70 15.86 11.49
CA GLY A 57 -11.66 15.30 12.34
C GLY A 57 -12.01 13.86 12.68
N PHE A 58 -11.17 13.18 13.47
CA PHE A 58 -11.47 11.83 13.93
C PHE A 58 -10.76 11.47 15.23
N THR A 59 -11.23 10.41 15.86
CA THR A 59 -10.53 9.71 16.95
C THR A 59 -10.17 8.30 16.53
N GLU A 60 -9.09 7.76 17.11
CA GLU A 60 -8.68 6.39 16.87
C GLU A 60 -9.04 5.50 18.06
N SER A 61 -9.76 4.42 17.77
CA SER A 61 -10.21 3.42 18.73
C SER A 61 -9.56 2.07 18.43
N GLN A 62 -8.73 1.57 19.33
CA GLN A 62 -8.20 0.21 19.23
C GLN A 62 -9.33 -0.82 19.42
N ILE A 63 -9.55 -1.66 18.41
CA ILE A 63 -10.59 -2.70 18.38
C ILE A 63 -10.07 -4.03 18.90
N ALA A 64 -8.84 -4.39 18.53
CA ALA A 64 -8.20 -5.63 18.96
C ALA A 64 -6.69 -5.44 19.11
N GLY A 65 -6.04 -6.27 19.90
CA GLY A 65 -4.60 -6.22 20.10
C GLY A 65 -3.98 -7.58 20.43
N THR A 66 -2.77 -7.56 20.96
CA THR A 66 -2.06 -8.77 21.41
C THR A 66 -2.83 -9.60 22.45
N SER A 67 -3.70 -8.99 23.25
CA SER A 67 -4.61 -9.71 24.17
C SER A 67 -5.59 -10.63 23.46
N ASP A 68 -5.93 -10.29 22.22
CA ASP A 68 -6.84 -11.01 21.32
C ASP A 68 -6.06 -11.94 20.38
N LYS A 69 -4.80 -12.25 20.73
CA LYS A 69 -3.89 -13.11 19.97
C LYS A 69 -3.47 -12.56 18.61
N LEU A 70 -3.56 -11.24 18.39
CA LEU A 70 -2.94 -10.63 17.23
C LEU A 70 -1.42 -10.75 17.31
N SER A 71 -0.81 -11.24 16.23
CA SER A 71 0.64 -11.47 16.12
C SER A 71 1.10 -11.25 14.69
N THR A 72 1.76 -10.11 14.47
CA THR A 72 2.07 -9.52 13.15
C THR A 72 0.87 -9.61 12.19
N PRO A 73 -0.28 -9.02 12.57
CA PRO A 73 -1.46 -9.03 11.71
C PRO A 73 -1.14 -8.35 10.38
N ARG A 74 -1.69 -8.87 9.28
CA ARG A 74 -1.41 -8.36 7.92
C ARG A 74 -2.62 -7.77 7.21
N ASP A 75 -3.77 -8.40 7.42
CA ASP A 75 -4.99 -8.02 6.71
C ASP A 75 -6.23 -8.30 7.55
N LEU A 76 -7.32 -7.64 7.19
CA LEU A 76 -8.61 -7.75 7.84
C LEU A 76 -9.74 -7.71 6.80
N GLU A 77 -10.82 -8.44 7.05
CA GLU A 77 -12.03 -8.32 6.24
C GLU A 77 -13.28 -8.66 7.07
N PHE A 78 -14.39 -7.96 6.80
CA PHE A 78 -15.68 -8.27 7.41
C PHE A 78 -16.35 -9.43 6.69
N HIS A 79 -17.00 -10.31 7.45
CA HIS A 79 -17.75 -11.41 6.86
C HIS A 79 -18.92 -10.88 5.99
N PRO A 80 -19.11 -11.38 4.74
CA PRO A 80 -20.08 -10.81 3.81
C PRO A 80 -21.54 -11.16 4.11
N ASP A 81 -21.82 -12.28 4.80
CA ASP A 81 -23.20 -12.62 5.23
C ASP A 81 -23.78 -11.50 6.12
N PRO A 82 -24.92 -10.89 5.74
CA PRO A 82 -25.60 -9.86 6.54
C PRO A 82 -26.00 -10.30 7.96
N GLN A 83 -26.01 -11.59 8.27
CA GLN A 83 -26.27 -12.11 9.63
C GLN A 83 -25.01 -12.22 10.50
N ARG A 84 -23.83 -12.12 9.88
CA ARG A 84 -22.51 -12.25 10.51
C ARG A 84 -21.59 -11.08 10.16
N ASN A 85 -22.13 -10.00 9.59
CA ASN A 85 -21.35 -8.87 9.10
C ASN A 85 -20.70 -8.05 10.22
N ASP A 86 -20.96 -8.38 11.48
CA ASP A 86 -20.25 -7.90 12.66
C ASP A 86 -19.03 -8.76 13.03
N GLU A 87 -18.74 -9.83 12.28
CA GLU A 87 -17.52 -10.63 12.41
C GLU A 87 -16.38 -10.01 11.59
N LEU A 88 -15.32 -9.59 12.27
CA LEU A 88 -14.09 -9.10 11.66
C LEU A 88 -13.00 -10.17 11.71
N TRP A 89 -12.55 -10.61 10.55
CA TRP A 89 -11.59 -11.70 10.38
C TRP A 89 -10.20 -11.13 10.07
N ILE A 90 -9.20 -11.49 10.87
CA ILE A 90 -7.85 -10.94 10.80
C ILE A 90 -6.82 -12.06 10.65
N VAL A 91 -5.96 -11.96 9.63
CA VAL A 91 -4.90 -12.94 9.38
C VAL A 91 -3.59 -12.53 10.06
N ASN A 92 -2.94 -13.50 10.73
CA ASN A 92 -1.72 -13.30 11.52
C ASN A 92 -0.54 -14.03 10.89
N GLN A 93 0.44 -13.27 10.40
CA GLN A 93 1.61 -13.83 9.69
C GLN A 93 2.50 -14.67 10.61
N ALA A 94 2.81 -14.21 11.82
CA ALA A 94 3.79 -14.88 12.69
C ALA A 94 3.25 -16.16 13.34
N THR A 95 1.94 -16.36 13.31
CA THR A 95 1.29 -17.53 13.92
C THR A 95 0.54 -18.40 12.92
N ASP A 96 0.50 -18.05 11.64
CA ASP A 96 -0.24 -18.77 10.58
C ASP A 96 -1.67 -19.08 11.03
N SER A 97 -2.34 -18.07 11.58
CA SER A 97 -3.61 -18.22 12.26
C SER A 97 -4.54 -17.04 12.01
N MET A 98 -5.81 -17.25 12.32
CA MET A 98 -6.85 -16.27 12.12
C MET A 98 -7.49 -15.89 13.43
N THR A 99 -7.56 -14.59 13.70
CA THR A 99 -8.31 -14.04 14.82
C THR A 99 -9.65 -13.52 14.29
N ILE A 100 -10.74 -13.93 14.91
CA ILE A 100 -12.09 -13.49 14.57
C ILE A 100 -12.62 -12.70 15.75
N ILE A 101 -13.00 -11.45 15.48
CA ILE A 101 -13.67 -10.57 16.42
C ILE A 101 -15.17 -10.64 16.15
N HIS A 102 -15.95 -11.00 17.15
CA HIS A 102 -17.41 -11.12 17.08
C HIS A 102 -18.06 -9.91 17.72
N GLU A 103 -19.26 -9.53 17.24
CA GLU A 103 -19.98 -8.34 17.72
C GLU A 103 -19.07 -7.10 17.72
N THR A 104 -18.28 -6.96 16.63
CA THR A 104 -17.25 -5.93 16.48
C THR A 104 -17.84 -4.55 16.75
N SER A 105 -17.08 -3.70 17.46
CA SER A 105 -17.49 -2.33 17.77
C SER A 105 -18.67 -2.21 18.75
N THR A 106 -19.08 -3.31 19.41
CA THR A 106 -20.11 -3.29 20.48
C THR A 106 -19.51 -3.49 21.88
N PRO A 107 -20.22 -3.13 22.96
CA PRO A 107 -19.79 -3.45 24.33
C PRO A 107 -19.80 -4.96 24.66
N GLN A 108 -20.28 -5.82 23.77
CA GLN A 108 -20.35 -7.27 23.93
C GLN A 108 -19.27 -8.00 23.11
N GLN A 109 -18.40 -7.26 22.42
CA GLN A 109 -17.34 -7.79 21.58
C GLN A 109 -16.49 -8.86 22.30
N TRP A 110 -16.17 -9.93 21.59
CA TRP A 110 -15.26 -10.97 22.06
C TRP A 110 -14.46 -11.55 20.89
N SER A 111 -13.35 -12.22 21.20
CA SER A 111 -12.43 -12.75 20.19
C SER A 111 -12.18 -14.25 20.34
N GLU A 112 -11.95 -14.92 19.22
CA GLU A 112 -11.35 -16.25 19.16
C GLU A 112 -10.23 -16.31 18.14
N ASN A 113 -9.21 -17.12 18.41
CA ASN A 113 -8.14 -17.41 17.47
C ASN A 113 -8.22 -18.87 17.02
N ARG A 114 -7.99 -19.10 15.72
CA ARG A 114 -8.07 -20.40 15.05
C ARG A 114 -6.79 -20.64 14.24
N LYS A 115 -6.12 -21.77 14.49
CA LYS A 115 -4.96 -22.24 13.71
C LYS A 115 -5.18 -23.66 13.22
N ASP A 116 -5.13 -23.86 11.90
CA ASP A 116 -5.22 -25.19 11.28
C ASP A 116 -3.96 -26.02 11.58
N SER A 117 -4.11 -27.34 11.71
CA SER A 117 -2.99 -28.24 11.99
C SER A 117 -1.98 -28.34 10.85
N HIS A 118 -2.35 -27.94 9.63
CA HIS A 118 -1.50 -27.86 8.45
C HIS A 118 -1.26 -26.41 7.99
N ALA A 119 -1.48 -25.44 8.89
CA ALA A 119 -1.28 -24.02 8.58
C ALA A 119 0.13 -23.70 8.08
N ASN A 120 1.15 -24.47 8.48
CA ASN A 120 2.53 -24.33 8.01
C ASN A 120 2.74 -24.56 6.51
N HIS A 121 1.70 -24.95 5.78
CA HIS A 121 1.70 -25.00 4.33
C HIS A 121 0.57 -24.16 3.73
N PHE A 122 -0.65 -24.31 4.26
CA PHE A 122 -1.83 -23.70 3.68
C PHE A 122 -2.04 -22.23 4.08
N MET A 123 -1.38 -21.75 5.13
CA MET A 123 -1.50 -20.39 5.68
C MET A 123 -0.14 -19.84 6.16
N GLU A 124 0.97 -20.44 5.73
CA GLU A 124 2.33 -20.07 6.16
C GLU A 124 2.60 -18.63 5.72
N GLU A 125 3.00 -17.79 6.68
CA GLU A 125 3.25 -16.37 6.46
C GLU A 125 2.11 -15.65 5.72
N VAL A 126 0.87 -15.93 6.10
CA VAL A 126 -0.33 -15.34 5.48
C VAL A 126 -0.26 -13.81 5.42
N SER A 127 -0.52 -13.27 4.23
CA SER A 127 -0.40 -11.84 3.91
C SER A 127 -1.73 -11.16 3.66
N ALA A 128 -2.70 -11.87 3.10
CA ALA A 128 -3.99 -11.31 2.70
C ALA A 128 -5.13 -12.32 2.78
N ILE A 129 -6.35 -11.81 2.90
CA ILE A 129 -7.61 -12.56 2.89
C ILE A 129 -8.58 -11.92 1.89
N ALA A 130 -9.41 -12.74 1.24
CA ALA A 130 -10.55 -12.26 0.45
C ALA A 130 -11.75 -13.19 0.62
N PHE A 131 -12.89 -12.65 1.06
CA PHE A 131 -14.15 -13.39 1.10
C PHE A 131 -14.72 -13.66 -0.30
N GLY A 132 -15.15 -14.90 -0.48
CA GLY A 132 -15.69 -15.49 -1.69
C GLY A 132 -17.21 -15.34 -1.82
N ALA A 133 -17.82 -16.36 -2.40
CA ALA A 133 -19.27 -16.45 -2.57
C ALA A 133 -19.89 -17.48 -1.61
N ASP A 134 -21.19 -17.31 -1.33
CA ASP A 134 -22.03 -18.26 -0.61
C ASP A 134 -21.95 -19.68 -1.20
N HIS A 135 -21.70 -20.63 -0.31
CA HIS A 135 -21.59 -22.06 -0.58
C HIS A 135 -22.62 -22.84 0.24
N SER A 136 -23.26 -23.82 -0.39
CA SER A 136 -24.39 -24.52 0.23
C SER A 136 -24.05 -25.38 1.46
N GLU A 137 -22.77 -25.68 1.65
CA GLU A 137 -22.26 -26.46 2.78
C GLU A 137 -21.36 -25.63 3.72
N PHE A 138 -20.65 -24.63 3.20
CA PHE A 138 -19.53 -23.99 3.88
C PHE A 138 -19.79 -22.55 4.31
N ASP A 139 -21.05 -22.09 4.23
CA ASP A 139 -21.42 -20.68 4.25
C ASP A 139 -20.65 -19.94 3.14
N ASP A 140 -20.23 -18.69 3.29
CA ASP A 140 -19.31 -18.09 2.33
C ASP A 140 -17.95 -18.82 2.31
N THR A 141 -17.29 -18.87 1.17
CA THR A 141 -15.88 -19.30 1.11
C THR A 141 -14.98 -18.09 1.35
N PHE A 142 -13.70 -18.31 1.63
CA PHE A 142 -12.68 -17.26 1.56
C PHE A 142 -11.36 -17.85 1.07
N ALA A 143 -10.51 -17.02 0.50
CA ALA A 143 -9.18 -17.42 0.08
C ALA A 143 -8.10 -16.59 0.78
N THR A 144 -6.92 -17.16 0.94
CA THR A 144 -5.76 -16.49 1.53
C THR A 144 -4.56 -16.48 0.60
N ALA A 145 -3.74 -15.45 0.72
CA ALA A 145 -2.41 -15.36 0.12
C ALA A 145 -1.31 -15.58 1.18
N GLN A 146 -0.19 -16.14 0.76
CA GLN A 146 0.87 -16.64 1.64
C GLN A 146 2.21 -16.11 1.14
N GLU A 147 2.86 -15.28 1.96
CA GLU A 147 4.12 -14.61 1.59
C GLU A 147 5.33 -15.53 1.80
N THR A 148 5.30 -16.73 1.23
CA THR A 148 6.31 -17.77 1.43
C THR A 148 6.61 -18.51 0.13
N ARG A 149 7.76 -19.20 0.13
CA ARG A 149 8.20 -20.14 -0.91
C ARG A 149 8.02 -21.60 -0.50
N ASN A 150 7.10 -21.86 0.45
CA ASN A 150 6.83 -23.14 1.08
C ASN A 150 8.05 -23.67 1.86
N THR A 151 8.27 -23.13 3.06
CA THR A 151 9.37 -23.58 3.93
C THR A 151 8.90 -24.44 5.08
N TYR A 152 7.60 -24.63 5.24
CA TYR A 152 7.00 -25.34 6.37
C TYR A 152 7.39 -24.72 7.72
N ASP A 153 7.23 -23.40 7.86
CA ASP A 153 7.66 -22.57 8.99
C ASP A 153 9.18 -22.66 9.21
N GLY A 154 9.96 -22.64 8.12
CA GLY A 154 11.43 -22.78 8.14
C GLY A 154 11.95 -24.20 8.42
N LEU A 155 11.09 -25.22 8.42
CA LEU A 155 11.49 -26.62 8.64
C LEU A 155 12.07 -27.31 7.39
N GLY A 156 11.86 -26.73 6.21
CA GLY A 156 12.30 -27.25 4.91
C GLY A 156 13.04 -26.20 4.08
N VAL A 157 13.69 -26.65 3.01
CA VAL A 157 14.22 -25.74 1.98
C VAL A 157 13.06 -25.23 1.11
N PRO A 158 13.09 -23.95 0.68
CA PRO A 158 12.11 -23.42 -0.26
C PRO A 158 11.93 -24.33 -1.47
N ASN A 159 10.70 -24.68 -1.81
CA ASN A 159 10.38 -25.52 -2.97
C ASN A 159 9.42 -24.86 -3.96
N ASN A 160 9.02 -23.61 -3.70
CA ASN A 160 8.12 -22.79 -4.52
C ASN A 160 6.71 -23.38 -4.71
N PHE A 161 6.34 -24.43 -3.98
CA PHE A 161 5.04 -25.06 -4.10
C PHE A 161 4.03 -24.31 -3.23
N MET A 162 3.61 -23.13 -3.69
CA MET A 162 2.66 -22.21 -3.02
C MET A 162 1.74 -21.52 -4.04
N GLY A 163 0.61 -21.05 -3.54
CA GLY A 163 -0.33 -20.15 -4.21
C GLY A 163 -1.58 -19.98 -3.33
N PRO A 164 -2.70 -19.47 -3.87
CA PRO A 164 -3.87 -19.21 -3.06
C PRO A 164 -4.48 -20.50 -2.50
N THR A 165 -4.96 -20.41 -1.26
CA THR A 165 -5.69 -21.50 -0.58
C THR A 165 -7.14 -21.09 -0.38
N LEU A 166 -8.07 -21.98 -0.68
CA LEU A 166 -9.51 -21.80 -0.48
C LEU A 166 -9.97 -22.49 0.82
N TRP A 167 -10.82 -21.80 1.57
CA TRP A 167 -11.29 -22.21 2.88
C TRP A 167 -12.81 -22.04 3.03
N PRO A 168 -13.44 -22.83 3.91
CA PRO A 168 -14.82 -22.58 4.35
C PRO A 168 -14.86 -21.45 5.38
N SER A 169 -15.83 -20.51 5.35
CA SER A 169 -16.02 -19.55 6.45
C SER A 169 -16.86 -20.10 7.60
N SER A 170 -17.54 -21.22 7.37
CA SER A 170 -18.36 -21.86 8.40
C SER A 170 -17.50 -22.30 9.58
N LEU A 171 -17.81 -21.76 10.76
CA LEU A 171 -17.08 -22.01 12.01
C LEU A 171 -17.18 -23.46 12.50
N SER A 172 -18.06 -24.29 11.94
CA SER A 172 -18.11 -25.73 12.21
C SER A 172 -17.17 -26.57 11.34
N HIS A 173 -16.65 -26.01 10.25
CA HIS A 173 -15.72 -26.68 9.32
C HIS A 173 -14.30 -26.10 9.48
N PHE A 174 -14.18 -24.78 9.42
CA PHE A 174 -12.90 -24.06 9.49
C PHE A 174 -12.15 -24.34 10.79
N VAL A 175 -10.96 -24.92 10.66
CA VAL A 175 -10.07 -25.31 11.78
C VAL A 175 -10.74 -26.30 12.75
N VAL A 176 -11.69 -27.09 12.25
CA VAL A 176 -12.40 -28.12 13.04
C VAL A 176 -12.24 -29.49 12.41
N GLU A 177 -12.41 -29.58 11.10
CA GLU A 177 -12.32 -30.85 10.37
C GLU A 177 -10.87 -31.25 10.08
N HIS A 178 -10.61 -32.56 10.05
CA HIS A 178 -9.33 -33.14 9.62
C HIS A 178 -8.06 -32.67 10.35
N GLN A 179 -8.20 -32.18 11.58
CA GLN A 179 -7.08 -31.64 12.34
C GLN A 179 -6.08 -32.69 12.85
N ASN A 180 -6.47 -33.97 12.94
CA ASN A 180 -5.67 -35.03 13.57
C ASN A 180 -5.79 -36.39 12.87
N ASP A 181 -6.01 -36.39 11.56
CA ASP A 181 -6.12 -37.62 10.78
C ASP A 181 -5.20 -37.63 9.55
N GLN A 182 -5.59 -38.31 8.47
CA GLN A 182 -4.77 -38.49 7.27
C GLN A 182 -4.99 -37.40 6.22
N TYR A 183 -6.00 -36.56 6.41
CA TYR A 183 -6.35 -35.45 5.52
C TYR A 183 -5.63 -34.18 5.96
N LEU A 184 -5.52 -33.22 5.05
CA LEU A 184 -4.63 -32.06 5.14
C LEU A 184 -5.32 -30.83 5.73
N GLY A 185 -6.00 -31.01 6.87
CA GLY A 185 -6.68 -29.92 7.58
C GLY A 185 -8.01 -29.52 6.94
N SER A 186 -8.45 -28.29 7.21
CA SER A 186 -9.81 -27.82 6.87
C SER A 186 -9.91 -27.04 5.55
N HIS A 187 -8.82 -26.89 4.80
CA HIS A 187 -8.85 -26.26 3.49
C HIS A 187 -9.73 -27.07 2.52
N ILE A 188 -10.30 -26.41 1.52
CA ILE A 188 -11.18 -27.04 0.51
C ILE A 188 -10.59 -26.97 -0.90
N ASP A 189 -9.52 -26.18 -1.10
CA ASP A 189 -8.72 -26.21 -2.32
C ASP A 189 -7.39 -25.46 -2.13
N MET A 190 -6.37 -25.74 -2.94
CA MET A 190 -5.11 -24.96 -3.00
C MET A 190 -4.38 -25.21 -4.31
N ASN A 191 -4.03 -24.14 -5.02
CA ASN A 191 -3.30 -24.19 -6.29
C ASN A 191 -1.89 -23.63 -6.15
N HIS A 192 -0.90 -24.28 -6.75
CA HIS A 192 0.53 -24.06 -6.56
C HIS A 192 1.19 -23.56 -7.84
N GLU A 193 1.17 -22.25 -8.07
CA GLU A 193 1.84 -21.65 -9.24
C GLU A 193 2.45 -20.26 -8.95
N SER A 194 2.25 -19.72 -7.74
CA SER A 194 2.56 -18.33 -7.40
C SER A 194 3.07 -18.20 -5.96
N PRO A 195 4.37 -18.42 -5.71
CA PRO A 195 4.97 -18.18 -4.40
C PRO A 195 5.01 -16.70 -4.01
N ASN A 196 5.24 -16.41 -2.73
CA ASN A 196 5.30 -15.06 -2.17
C ASN A 196 4.05 -14.24 -2.49
N GLY A 197 2.86 -14.79 -2.22
CA GLY A 197 1.60 -14.10 -2.42
C GLY A 197 1.50 -12.83 -1.59
N MET A 198 1.19 -11.71 -2.24
CA MET A 198 1.17 -10.40 -1.59
C MET A 198 -0.23 -9.86 -1.30
N GLY A 199 -1.21 -10.29 -2.10
CA GLY A 199 -2.59 -9.79 -2.05
C GLY A 199 -3.52 -10.68 -2.86
N ILE A 200 -4.80 -10.68 -2.49
CA ILE A 200 -5.83 -11.49 -3.13
C ILE A 200 -7.14 -10.70 -3.20
N ALA A 201 -7.88 -10.83 -4.31
CA ALA A 201 -9.21 -10.24 -4.46
C ALA A 201 -10.17 -11.25 -5.08
N HIS A 202 -11.38 -11.34 -4.52
CA HIS A 202 -12.42 -12.20 -5.05
C HIS A 202 -13.03 -11.62 -6.34
N ASP A 203 -13.02 -12.43 -7.39
CA ASP A 203 -13.69 -12.14 -8.66
C ASP A 203 -15.17 -12.58 -8.59
N SER A 204 -15.40 -13.90 -8.63
CA SER A 204 -16.71 -14.51 -8.62
C SER A 204 -16.66 -16.00 -8.28
N GLY A 205 -17.57 -16.52 -7.46
CA GLY A 205 -17.55 -17.96 -7.10
C GLY A 205 -16.19 -18.37 -6.52
N ASN A 206 -15.60 -19.46 -7.02
CA ASN A 206 -14.27 -19.90 -6.61
C ASN A 206 -13.16 -19.30 -7.50
N LYS A 207 -13.25 -18.00 -7.84
CA LYS A 207 -12.28 -17.31 -8.71
C LYS A 207 -11.69 -16.10 -8.04
N TYR A 208 -10.38 -15.98 -8.13
CA TYR A 208 -9.62 -14.96 -7.41
C TYR A 208 -8.50 -14.37 -8.28
N TRP A 209 -8.27 -13.09 -8.08
CA TRP A 209 -7.08 -12.40 -8.53
C TRP A 209 -6.01 -12.49 -7.45
N TYR A 210 -4.76 -12.67 -7.87
CA TYR A 210 -3.65 -12.96 -6.98
C TYR A 210 -2.40 -12.18 -7.42
N PHE A 211 -1.75 -11.52 -6.47
CA PHE A 211 -0.46 -10.88 -6.69
C PHE A 211 0.65 -11.87 -6.37
N ASP A 212 1.22 -12.44 -7.43
CA ASP A 212 2.41 -13.28 -7.37
C ASP A 212 3.66 -12.41 -7.16
N GLY A 213 4.18 -12.41 -5.93
CA GLY A 213 5.36 -11.65 -5.56
C GLY A 213 6.68 -12.31 -5.93
N TYR A 214 6.69 -13.58 -6.38
CA TYR A 214 7.91 -14.25 -6.84
C TYR A 214 8.21 -13.94 -8.31
N TYR A 215 7.21 -14.03 -9.18
CA TYR A 215 7.35 -13.69 -10.60
C TYR A 215 6.95 -12.24 -10.93
N GLY A 216 6.39 -11.50 -9.96
CA GLY A 216 6.02 -10.09 -10.11
C GLY A 216 4.89 -9.87 -11.12
N ASN A 217 3.88 -10.75 -11.13
CA ASN A 217 2.77 -10.69 -12.09
C ASN A 217 1.41 -10.77 -11.40
N LEU A 218 0.39 -10.28 -12.10
CA LEU A 218 -1.00 -10.58 -11.77
C LEU A 218 -1.37 -11.98 -12.28
N VAL A 219 -2.02 -12.77 -11.43
CA VAL A 219 -2.48 -14.12 -11.76
C VAL A 219 -3.97 -14.23 -11.45
N TYR A 220 -4.71 -14.85 -12.36
CA TYR A 220 -6.11 -15.22 -12.16
C TYR A 220 -6.19 -16.72 -11.90
N TYR A 221 -6.85 -17.08 -10.80
CA TYR A 221 -7.12 -18.45 -10.40
C TYR A 221 -8.61 -18.73 -10.48
N ASP A 222 -8.96 -19.87 -11.04
CA ASP A 222 -10.30 -20.45 -11.00
C ASP A 222 -10.15 -21.87 -10.51
N PHE A 223 -10.56 -22.11 -9.27
CA PHE A 223 -10.51 -23.43 -8.61
C PHE A 223 -11.55 -24.40 -9.21
N VAL A 224 -12.53 -23.89 -9.98
CA VAL A 224 -13.57 -24.69 -10.63
C VAL A 224 -14.48 -25.44 -9.63
N GLU A 225 -14.13 -26.65 -9.21
CA GLU A 225 -14.86 -27.45 -8.22
C GLU A 225 -13.98 -27.66 -6.99
N ASP A 226 -14.35 -27.02 -5.88
CA ASP A 226 -13.68 -27.29 -4.60
C ASP A 226 -13.88 -28.75 -4.19
N HIS A 227 -12.91 -29.27 -3.43
CA HIS A 227 -13.01 -30.60 -2.85
C HIS A 227 -13.49 -30.54 -1.40
N ASP A 228 -13.96 -31.68 -0.89
CA ASP A 228 -14.27 -31.83 0.53
C ASP A 228 -13.01 -31.53 1.39
N THR A 229 -13.20 -31.20 2.66
CA THR A 229 -12.11 -30.65 3.49
C THR A 229 -10.88 -31.58 3.55
N GLY A 230 -9.69 -31.00 3.39
CA GLY A 230 -8.40 -31.68 3.55
C GLY A 230 -8.02 -32.70 2.47
N MET A 231 -8.72 -32.71 1.34
CA MET A 231 -8.34 -33.48 0.14
C MET A 231 -7.22 -32.77 -0.66
N ASP A 232 -6.82 -33.32 -1.81
CA ASP A 232 -5.62 -32.88 -2.55
C ASP A 232 -5.77 -32.86 -4.08
N ASP A 233 -6.98 -33.06 -4.63
CA ASP A 233 -7.21 -33.06 -6.08
C ASP A 233 -7.74 -31.72 -6.56
N HIS A 234 -6.87 -30.95 -7.20
CA HIS A 234 -7.14 -29.65 -7.83
C HIS A 234 -6.75 -29.66 -9.32
N SER A 235 -6.76 -30.86 -9.94
CA SER A 235 -6.31 -31.03 -11.32
C SER A 235 -7.21 -30.40 -12.38
N ASP A 236 -8.38 -29.91 -11.98
CA ASP A 236 -9.33 -29.17 -12.79
C ASP A 236 -9.12 -27.65 -12.78
N ALA A 237 -8.19 -27.15 -11.95
CA ALA A 237 -7.88 -25.75 -11.81
C ALA A 237 -7.43 -25.08 -13.13
N VAL A 238 -7.79 -23.81 -13.24
CA VAL A 238 -7.44 -22.92 -14.35
C VAL A 238 -6.63 -21.74 -13.84
N VAL A 239 -5.39 -21.64 -14.32
CA VAL A 239 -4.43 -20.61 -13.90
C VAL A 239 -4.01 -19.77 -15.11
N ARG A 240 -4.20 -18.45 -15.01
CA ARG A 240 -3.90 -17.49 -16.08
C ARG A 240 -2.99 -16.39 -15.59
N ARG A 241 -1.80 -16.28 -16.17
CA ARG A 241 -0.77 -15.31 -15.80
C ARG A 241 -0.77 -14.11 -16.74
N TYR A 242 -1.02 -12.92 -16.21
CA TYR A 242 -1.05 -11.66 -16.96
C TYR A 242 0.34 -11.02 -16.96
N SER A 243 1.19 -11.46 -17.88
CA SER A 243 2.61 -11.08 -17.87
C SER A 243 2.89 -9.61 -18.23
N ASP A 244 1.91 -8.90 -18.76
CA ASP A 244 2.04 -7.47 -19.08
C ASP A 244 1.87 -6.58 -17.85
N VAL A 245 1.19 -7.06 -16.81
CA VAL A 245 1.00 -6.36 -15.54
C VAL A 245 2.17 -6.72 -14.64
N THR A 246 3.20 -5.88 -14.63
CA THR A 246 4.39 -6.05 -13.79
C THR A 246 4.18 -5.38 -12.44
N LEU A 247 4.25 -6.17 -11.38
CA LEU A 247 4.08 -5.75 -9.99
C LEU A 247 5.39 -5.98 -9.23
N THR A 248 5.68 -5.10 -8.27
CA THR A 248 6.93 -5.05 -7.53
C THR A 248 6.65 -5.32 -6.06
N ARG A 249 7.08 -6.49 -5.58
CA ARG A 249 6.92 -6.86 -4.18
C ARG A 249 7.93 -6.11 -3.31
N GLN A 250 7.46 -5.58 -2.19
CA GLN A 250 8.31 -5.30 -1.04
C GLN A 250 8.10 -6.36 0.05
N SER A 251 9.21 -7.00 0.47
CA SER A 251 9.15 -8.11 1.44
C SER A 251 8.56 -7.68 2.78
N GLY A 252 7.60 -8.45 3.28
CA GLY A 252 6.95 -8.23 4.57
C GLY A 252 5.95 -7.08 4.58
N ILE A 253 5.53 -6.56 3.42
CA ILE A 253 4.48 -5.54 3.31
C ILE A 253 3.48 -6.01 2.24
N PRO A 254 2.23 -6.34 2.61
CA PRO A 254 1.26 -6.89 1.66
C PRO A 254 0.90 -5.87 0.58
N GLY A 255 0.63 -6.36 -0.62
CA GLY A 255 0.19 -5.58 -1.77
C GLY A 255 -1.26 -5.90 -2.08
N HIS A 256 -2.17 -5.34 -1.28
CA HIS A 256 -3.59 -5.66 -1.33
C HIS A 256 -4.25 -5.22 -2.62
N MET A 257 -5.42 -5.79 -2.89
CA MET A 257 -6.16 -5.53 -4.12
C MET A 257 -7.66 -5.58 -3.88
N VAL A 258 -8.41 -4.84 -4.69
CA VAL A 258 -9.87 -4.79 -4.63
C VAL A 258 -10.46 -4.68 -6.03
N LEU A 259 -11.48 -5.50 -6.31
CA LEU A 259 -12.18 -5.51 -7.60
C LEU A 259 -13.47 -4.70 -7.51
N ASP A 260 -13.59 -3.67 -8.34
CA ASP A 260 -14.87 -3.02 -8.59
C ASP A 260 -15.71 -3.88 -9.54
N LYS A 261 -16.58 -4.71 -8.95
CA LYS A 261 -17.47 -5.62 -9.68
C LYS A 261 -18.49 -4.89 -10.56
N SER A 262 -18.68 -3.57 -10.40
CA SER A 262 -19.65 -2.80 -11.18
C SER A 262 -19.14 -2.44 -12.58
N ASN A 263 -17.82 -2.31 -12.74
CA ASN A 263 -17.16 -1.90 -13.99
C ASN A 263 -16.04 -2.85 -14.46
N GLY A 264 -15.65 -3.85 -13.65
CA GLY A 264 -14.62 -4.82 -14.00
C GLY A 264 -13.20 -4.28 -13.90
N ILE A 265 -12.96 -3.28 -13.04
CA ILE A 265 -11.62 -2.73 -12.80
C ILE A 265 -11.07 -3.24 -11.47
N LEU A 266 -9.93 -3.92 -11.54
CA LEU A 266 -9.15 -4.35 -10.39
C LEU A 266 -8.12 -3.29 -10.02
N TYR A 267 -8.10 -2.86 -8.77
CA TYR A 267 -7.09 -1.96 -8.21
C TYR A 267 -6.10 -2.75 -7.35
N ILE A 268 -4.81 -2.46 -7.47
CA ILE A 268 -3.75 -3.20 -6.78
C ILE A 268 -2.74 -2.20 -6.21
N SER A 269 -2.45 -2.35 -4.92
CA SER A 269 -1.33 -1.68 -4.25
C SER A 269 -0.01 -2.34 -4.66
N ASP A 270 0.73 -1.68 -5.54
CA ASP A 270 2.05 -2.11 -6.02
C ASP A 270 3.13 -1.58 -5.06
N THR A 271 3.34 -2.32 -3.97
CA THR A 271 4.09 -1.90 -2.77
C THR A 271 5.47 -1.38 -3.08
N GLY A 272 6.30 -2.18 -3.76
CA GLY A 272 7.70 -1.85 -4.05
C GLY A 272 7.88 -0.77 -5.10
N ALA A 273 6.85 -0.47 -5.90
CA ALA A 273 6.88 0.60 -6.90
C ALA A 273 6.22 1.90 -6.42
N GLY A 274 5.70 1.95 -5.19
CA GLY A 274 5.12 3.17 -4.63
C GLY A 274 3.90 3.69 -5.40
N ARG A 275 3.06 2.79 -5.93
CA ARG A 275 1.93 3.15 -6.81
C ARG A 275 0.72 2.25 -6.64
N VAL A 276 -0.42 2.70 -7.13
CA VAL A 276 -1.63 1.88 -7.34
C VAL A 276 -1.84 1.69 -8.83
N VAL A 277 -2.03 0.45 -9.26
CA VAL A 277 -2.35 0.11 -10.65
C VAL A 277 -3.80 -0.28 -10.79
N TRP A 278 -4.38 -0.01 -11.96
CA TRP A 278 -5.70 -0.49 -12.34
C TRP A 278 -5.59 -1.46 -13.53
N VAL A 279 -6.41 -2.52 -13.54
CA VAL A 279 -6.44 -3.54 -14.60
C VAL A 279 -7.89 -3.79 -15.02
N ASN A 280 -8.16 -3.77 -16.32
CA ASN A 280 -9.46 -4.12 -16.87
C ASN A 280 -9.59 -5.65 -16.99
N THR A 281 -10.32 -6.26 -16.06
CA THR A 281 -10.47 -7.72 -15.97
C THR A 281 -11.39 -8.28 -17.05
N ASP A 282 -12.23 -7.44 -17.64
CA ASP A 282 -13.20 -7.77 -18.68
C ASP A 282 -12.70 -7.45 -20.11
N ASP A 283 -11.41 -7.15 -20.28
CA ASP A 283 -10.86 -6.74 -21.58
C ASP A 283 -10.97 -7.84 -22.65
N PRO A 284 -11.79 -7.62 -23.70
CA PRO A 284 -12.00 -8.61 -24.75
C PRO A 284 -10.86 -8.67 -25.78
N THR A 285 -9.85 -7.79 -25.67
CA THR A 285 -8.75 -7.66 -26.63
C THR A 285 -7.51 -8.48 -26.25
N THR A 286 -7.57 -9.16 -25.11
CA THR A 286 -6.51 -10.03 -24.62
C THR A 286 -6.22 -11.21 -25.55
N SER A 287 -4.96 -11.67 -25.51
CA SER A 287 -4.46 -12.86 -26.21
C SER A 287 -3.95 -13.86 -25.19
N SER A 288 -4.49 -15.08 -25.22
CA SER A 288 -4.08 -16.20 -24.36
C SER A 288 -3.24 -17.21 -25.13
N THR A 289 -2.12 -17.63 -24.54
CA THR A 289 -1.23 -18.67 -25.06
C THR A 289 -0.98 -19.72 -23.97
N SER A 290 -1.12 -21.00 -24.32
CA SER A 290 -0.90 -22.09 -23.36
C SER A 290 0.55 -22.17 -22.89
N MET A 291 0.72 -22.41 -21.60
CA MET A 291 1.97 -22.68 -20.89
C MET A 291 2.01 -24.12 -20.32
N MET A 292 1.14 -25.01 -20.80
CA MET A 292 1.14 -26.40 -20.33
C MET A 292 2.49 -27.09 -20.61
N GLY A 293 3.11 -27.65 -19.58
CA GLY A 293 4.43 -28.28 -19.60
C GLY A 293 5.61 -27.31 -19.50
N ASP A 294 5.37 -26.03 -19.21
CA ASP A 294 6.43 -25.08 -18.87
C ASP A 294 7.15 -25.48 -17.57
N SER A 295 8.41 -25.08 -17.44
CA SER A 295 9.19 -25.28 -16.21
C SER A 295 8.59 -24.61 -14.97
N SER A 296 7.76 -23.58 -15.15
CA SER A 296 7.07 -22.93 -14.04
C SER A 296 5.85 -23.70 -13.54
N GLN A 297 5.34 -24.67 -14.31
CA GLN A 297 4.19 -25.49 -13.90
C GLN A 297 4.61 -26.48 -12.83
N LEU A 298 3.94 -26.46 -11.67
CA LEU A 298 4.29 -27.27 -10.51
C LEU A 298 3.35 -28.46 -10.31
N GLU A 299 2.13 -28.40 -10.86
CA GLU A 299 1.10 -29.42 -10.68
C GLU A 299 0.31 -29.72 -11.95
N ASP A 300 -0.48 -30.80 -11.94
CA ASP A 300 -1.40 -31.10 -13.03
C ASP A 300 -2.56 -30.10 -13.00
N LEU A 301 -2.81 -29.40 -14.11
CA LEU A 301 -3.86 -28.37 -14.24
C LEU A 301 -4.72 -28.61 -15.48
N ALA A 302 -5.97 -28.15 -15.47
CA ALA A 302 -6.83 -28.18 -16.66
C ALA A 302 -6.41 -27.11 -17.67
N GLU A 303 -5.99 -25.95 -17.18
CA GLU A 303 -5.46 -24.85 -18.00
C GLU A 303 -4.33 -24.13 -17.26
N TYR A 304 -3.18 -24.00 -17.94
CA TYR A 304 -2.15 -23.06 -17.56
C TYR A 304 -1.83 -22.18 -18.78
N SER A 305 -2.04 -20.88 -18.68
CA SER A 305 -1.89 -19.96 -19.81
C SER A 305 -1.29 -18.60 -19.44
N ARG A 306 -0.59 -18.01 -20.42
CA ARG A 306 -0.14 -16.61 -20.40
C ARG A 306 -1.17 -15.75 -21.10
N VAL A 307 -1.56 -14.65 -20.48
CA VAL A 307 -2.42 -13.62 -21.04
C VAL A 307 -1.62 -12.35 -21.28
N THR A 308 -1.79 -11.76 -22.47
CA THR A 308 -1.14 -10.52 -22.92
C THR A 308 -2.14 -9.62 -23.64
N GLY A 309 -1.81 -8.35 -23.81
CA GLY A 309 -2.65 -7.33 -24.42
C GLY A 309 -3.79 -6.85 -23.51
N VAL A 310 -3.70 -7.08 -22.20
CA VAL A 310 -4.69 -6.56 -21.24
C VAL A 310 -4.53 -5.05 -21.11
N GLU A 311 -5.64 -4.33 -21.03
CA GLU A 311 -5.68 -2.91 -20.73
C GLU A 311 -5.45 -2.68 -19.23
N TRP A 312 -4.39 -1.94 -18.90
CA TRP A 312 -4.03 -1.58 -17.53
C TRP A 312 -3.28 -0.24 -17.50
N GLY A 313 -3.12 0.35 -16.32
CA GLY A 313 -2.36 1.58 -16.13
C GLY A 313 -2.03 1.87 -14.67
N VAL A 314 -1.33 2.99 -14.45
CA VAL A 314 -1.07 3.52 -13.11
C VAL A 314 -2.19 4.50 -12.75
N LEU A 315 -2.84 4.30 -11.62
CA LEU A 315 -3.90 5.16 -11.10
C LEU A 315 -3.31 6.31 -10.27
N VAL A 316 -2.41 5.98 -9.35
CA VAL A 316 -1.77 6.89 -8.39
C VAL A 316 -0.30 6.47 -8.24
N SER A 317 0.63 7.41 -8.09
CA SER A 317 2.06 7.15 -7.89
C SER A 317 2.64 8.08 -6.82
N GLY A 318 3.84 7.75 -6.31
CA GLY A 318 4.52 8.55 -5.28
C GLY A 318 4.04 8.25 -3.86
N LEU A 319 3.41 7.09 -3.65
CA LEU A 319 2.96 6.64 -2.34
C LEU A 319 4.11 5.93 -1.60
N SER A 320 4.26 6.20 -0.31
CA SER A 320 5.28 5.56 0.53
C SER A 320 4.89 4.12 0.87
N ARG A 321 5.20 3.18 -0.03
CA ARG A 321 4.91 1.74 0.12
C ARG A 321 3.42 1.48 0.37
N PRO A 322 2.54 1.71 -0.63
CA PRO A 322 1.10 1.50 -0.47
C PRO A 322 0.83 0.03 -0.16
N SER A 323 -0.01 -0.23 0.84
CA SER A 323 -0.26 -1.58 1.37
C SER A 323 -1.74 -1.93 1.33
N GLY A 324 -2.53 -1.39 2.27
CA GLY A 324 -3.98 -1.59 2.36
C GLY A 324 -4.74 -0.81 1.29
N ILE A 325 -5.80 -1.42 0.78
CA ILE A 325 -6.68 -0.81 -0.21
C ILE A 325 -8.11 -1.22 0.06
N ALA A 326 -9.03 -0.25 0.05
CA ALA A 326 -10.45 -0.48 0.21
C ALA A 326 -11.24 0.36 -0.80
N LEU A 327 -12.38 -0.16 -1.24
CA LEU A 327 -13.27 0.54 -2.16
C LEU A 327 -14.63 0.70 -1.50
N ASP A 328 -15.06 1.96 -1.35
CA ASP A 328 -16.41 2.28 -0.90
C ASP A 328 -17.10 3.18 -1.94
N GLY A 329 -18.08 2.59 -2.63
CA GLY A 329 -18.77 3.26 -3.75
C GLY A 329 -17.80 3.68 -4.86
N GLY A 330 -17.67 4.98 -5.06
CA GLY A 330 -16.77 5.58 -6.06
C GLY A 330 -15.45 6.12 -5.47
N THR A 331 -15.16 5.80 -4.21
CA THR A 331 -14.00 6.30 -3.48
C THR A 331 -13.03 5.17 -3.20
N LEU A 332 -11.80 5.31 -3.68
CA LEU A 332 -10.70 4.39 -3.39
C LEU A 332 -9.90 4.92 -2.21
N LEU A 333 -9.78 4.11 -1.17
CA LEU A 333 -8.98 4.39 0.03
C LEU A 333 -7.70 3.56 -0.05
N VAL A 334 -6.55 4.19 0.15
CA VAL A 334 -5.25 3.52 0.09
C VAL A 334 -4.44 3.92 1.30
N SER A 335 -3.99 2.93 2.08
CA SER A 335 -3.09 3.14 3.19
C SER A 335 -1.64 2.89 2.80
N THR A 336 -0.74 3.48 3.56
CA THR A 336 0.71 3.44 3.31
C THR A 336 1.43 2.85 4.52
N ASN A 337 2.38 1.97 4.23
CA ASN A 337 3.21 1.38 5.27
C ASN A 337 4.42 2.27 5.63
N GLY A 338 4.76 3.25 4.79
CA GLY A 338 5.98 4.02 4.98
C GLY A 338 5.85 5.31 5.78
N ASP A 339 4.70 5.97 5.72
CA ASP A 339 4.43 7.21 6.45
C ASP A 339 3.09 7.18 7.22
N GLY A 340 2.36 6.06 7.21
CA GLY A 340 1.18 5.90 8.07
C GLY A 340 -0.05 6.68 7.63
N LYS A 341 -0.09 7.15 6.37
CA LYS A 341 -1.20 7.90 5.81
C LYS A 341 -2.25 6.99 5.21
N VAL A 342 -3.50 7.47 5.25
CA VAL A 342 -4.59 6.94 4.42
C VAL A 342 -5.05 8.06 3.50
N GLY A 343 -4.87 7.86 2.19
CA GLY A 343 -5.40 8.77 1.17
C GLY A 343 -6.74 8.28 0.62
N ALA A 344 -7.56 9.22 0.15
CA ALA A 344 -8.83 8.99 -0.50
C ALA A 344 -8.83 9.63 -1.89
N TRP A 345 -9.28 8.87 -2.88
CA TRP A 345 -9.41 9.33 -4.25
C TRP A 345 -10.79 9.03 -4.81
N SER A 346 -11.39 10.03 -5.47
CA SER A 346 -12.61 9.82 -6.25
C SER A 346 -12.24 9.20 -7.60
N LEU A 347 -12.85 8.07 -7.92
CA LEU A 347 -12.68 7.39 -9.18
C LEU A 347 -13.54 8.03 -10.27
N ALA A 348 -12.97 8.20 -11.46
CA ALA A 348 -13.74 8.54 -12.64
C ALA A 348 -14.76 7.44 -12.95
N SER A 349 -15.80 7.76 -13.72
CA SER A 349 -16.87 6.81 -14.05
C SER A 349 -16.42 5.60 -14.87
N ASP A 350 -15.23 5.63 -15.47
CA ASP A 350 -14.60 4.50 -16.14
C ASP A 350 -13.63 3.69 -15.25
N GLY A 351 -13.37 4.15 -14.02
CA GLY A 351 -12.45 3.53 -13.06
C GLY A 351 -10.97 3.67 -13.41
N LYS A 352 -10.59 4.39 -14.47
CA LYS A 352 -9.22 4.39 -15.02
C LYS A 352 -8.41 5.63 -14.67
N SER A 353 -9.03 6.56 -13.96
CA SER A 353 -8.39 7.77 -13.44
C SER A 353 -9.02 8.15 -12.11
N ALA A 354 -8.26 8.89 -11.31
CA ALA A 354 -8.60 9.23 -9.95
C ALA A 354 -8.22 10.70 -9.66
N SER A 355 -9.03 11.38 -8.86
CA SER A 355 -8.71 12.70 -8.31
C SER A 355 -8.61 12.61 -6.79
N SER A 356 -7.50 13.10 -6.22
CA SER A 356 -7.33 13.15 -4.77
C SER A 356 -8.45 13.98 -4.14
N LEU A 357 -9.12 13.40 -3.15
CA LEU A 357 -10.12 14.07 -2.34
C LEU A 357 -9.48 14.62 -1.09
N ASP A 358 -8.82 13.73 -0.34
CA ASP A 358 -8.35 14.01 1.00
C ASP A 358 -7.31 12.97 1.45
N SER A 359 -6.55 13.26 2.50
CA SER A 359 -5.65 12.31 3.15
C SER A 359 -5.48 12.59 4.64
N ILE A 360 -5.57 11.56 5.47
CA ILE A 360 -5.36 11.66 6.91
C ILE A 360 -4.02 11.03 7.33
N GLN A 361 -3.45 11.55 8.41
CA GLN A 361 -2.30 10.96 9.11
C GLN A 361 -2.80 10.17 10.31
N THR A 362 -2.52 8.87 10.35
CA THR A 362 -2.87 8.03 11.51
C THR A 362 -1.77 8.05 12.56
N THR A 363 -2.04 7.47 13.74
CA THR A 363 -1.00 7.23 14.76
C THR A 363 -0.05 6.09 14.41
N ALA A 364 -0.42 5.21 13.47
CA ALA A 364 0.37 4.07 13.05
C ALA A 364 1.35 4.44 11.94
N ASN A 365 2.62 4.05 12.08
CA ASN A 365 3.64 4.28 11.05
C ASN A 365 3.76 3.10 10.06
N SER A 366 2.99 2.03 10.24
CA SER A 366 3.12 0.78 9.46
C SER A 366 1.75 0.12 9.28
N ILE A 367 0.90 0.73 8.45
CA ILE A 367 -0.41 0.17 8.12
C ILE A 367 -0.23 -1.01 7.17
N MET A 368 -0.88 -2.14 7.46
CA MET A 368 -0.75 -3.38 6.65
C MET A 368 -1.98 -3.63 5.79
N GLY A 369 -3.17 -3.63 6.39
CA GLY A 369 -4.45 -3.87 5.73
C GLY A 369 -5.45 -2.76 6.04
N LEU A 370 -6.47 -2.63 5.21
CA LEU A 370 -7.47 -1.56 5.27
C LEU A 370 -8.82 -2.11 4.83
N GLU A 371 -9.89 -1.82 5.57
CA GLU A 371 -11.24 -2.26 5.23
C GLU A 371 -12.29 -1.24 5.70
N VAL A 372 -13.36 -1.06 4.91
CA VAL A 372 -14.52 -0.25 5.32
C VAL A 372 -15.58 -1.17 5.91
N GLY A 373 -15.87 -0.98 7.20
CA GLY A 373 -16.84 -1.81 7.91
C GLY A 373 -18.31 -1.50 7.56
N PRO A 374 -19.24 -2.37 7.98
CA PRO A 374 -20.68 -2.19 7.74
C PRO A 374 -21.29 -0.98 8.44
N ASP A 375 -20.58 -0.39 9.40
CA ASP A 375 -20.91 0.86 10.09
C ASP A 375 -20.38 2.11 9.35
N ASN A 376 -19.88 1.93 8.12
CA ASN A 376 -19.26 2.95 7.27
C ASN A 376 -18.02 3.59 7.91
N LYS A 377 -17.33 2.86 8.79
CA LYS A 377 -16.08 3.32 9.41
C LYS A 377 -14.90 2.61 8.79
N LEU A 378 -13.75 3.27 8.80
CA LEU A 378 -12.51 2.72 8.31
C LEU A 378 -11.79 1.96 9.42
N TYR A 379 -11.38 0.74 9.12
CA TYR A 379 -10.60 -0.13 10.00
C TYR A 379 -9.26 -0.41 9.33
N TYR A 380 -8.18 -0.38 10.10
CA TYR A 380 -6.85 -0.65 9.58
C TYR A 380 -6.04 -1.53 10.53
N VAL A 381 -5.11 -2.30 9.96
CA VAL A 381 -4.13 -3.07 10.74
C VAL A 381 -2.90 -2.20 11.01
N ASP A 382 -2.63 -1.93 12.29
CA ASP A 382 -1.33 -1.42 12.74
C ASP A 382 -0.37 -2.61 12.96
N GLY A 383 0.49 -2.84 11.96
CA GLY A 383 1.47 -3.93 11.99
C GLY A 383 2.55 -3.73 13.06
N GLY A 384 2.92 -2.47 13.34
CA GLY A 384 3.92 -2.14 14.36
C GLY A 384 3.38 -2.32 15.78
N GLY A 385 2.12 -1.96 16.00
CA GLY A 385 1.41 -2.09 17.28
C GLY A 385 0.85 -3.48 17.58
N ASN A 386 0.78 -4.37 16.58
CA ASN A 386 0.02 -5.63 16.64
C ASN A 386 -1.44 -5.40 17.07
N SER A 387 -2.09 -4.47 16.39
CA SER A 387 -3.46 -4.05 16.70
C SER A 387 -4.29 -3.79 15.45
N VAL A 388 -5.60 -3.86 15.63
CA VAL A 388 -6.59 -3.34 14.68
C VAL A 388 -7.18 -2.07 15.27
N VAL A 389 -7.20 -1.01 14.48
CA VAL A 389 -7.68 0.31 14.88
C VAL A 389 -8.82 0.72 13.97
N ARG A 390 -9.84 1.35 14.56
CA ARG A 390 -10.98 1.95 13.86
C ARG A 390 -10.87 3.47 13.93
N ILE A 391 -11.15 4.12 12.81
CA ILE A 391 -11.31 5.57 12.73
C ILE A 391 -12.77 5.92 13.03
N ASP A 392 -12.95 6.79 14.03
CA ASP A 392 -14.23 7.34 14.44
C ASP A 392 -14.32 8.82 14.01
N PRO A 393 -14.93 9.12 12.85
CA PRO A 393 -15.01 10.49 12.34
C PRO A 393 -15.88 11.38 13.24
N THR A 394 -15.47 12.64 13.36
CA THR A 394 -16.19 13.75 13.99
C THR A 394 -16.55 14.79 12.93
N TRP A 395 -17.64 15.50 13.17
CA TRP A 395 -18.18 16.50 12.25
C TRP A 395 -18.36 17.80 13.03
N ASP A 396 -17.76 18.87 12.51
CA ASP A 396 -17.73 20.22 13.07
C ASP A 396 -17.55 21.14 11.86
N ALA A 397 -18.68 21.53 11.27
CA ALA A 397 -18.70 22.19 9.96
C ALA A 397 -18.27 23.66 10.01
N ASP A 398 -18.42 24.32 11.15
CA ASP A 398 -18.06 25.73 11.35
C ASP A 398 -16.86 25.93 12.30
N SER A 399 -16.27 24.84 12.78
CA SER A 399 -15.03 24.80 13.57
C SER A 399 -15.16 25.43 14.96
N ASP A 400 -16.34 25.39 15.56
CA ASP A 400 -16.60 25.97 16.89
C ASP A 400 -16.36 25.03 18.07
N GLN A 401 -15.97 23.78 17.77
CA GLN A 401 -15.72 22.68 18.71
C GLN A 401 -16.97 22.00 19.30
N VAL A 402 -18.13 22.20 18.69
CA VAL A 402 -19.36 21.46 18.94
C VAL A 402 -19.62 20.50 17.78
N ASP A 403 -19.98 19.25 18.08
CA ASP A 403 -20.27 18.27 17.02
C ASP A 403 -21.61 18.61 16.37
N ASP A 404 -21.68 18.62 15.03
CA ASP A 404 -22.87 19.00 14.23
C ASP A 404 -24.17 18.31 14.68
N ARG A 405 -24.11 17.12 15.29
CA ARG A 405 -25.30 16.39 15.77
C ARG A 405 -25.85 16.91 17.09
N THR A 406 -25.03 17.65 17.82
CA THR A 406 -25.35 18.27 19.11
C THR A 406 -25.36 19.80 19.04
N ASP A 407 -24.87 20.35 17.93
CA ASP A 407 -24.80 21.77 17.66
C ASP A 407 -26.18 22.33 17.29
N ASN A 408 -26.62 23.39 17.99
CA ASN A 408 -27.84 24.13 17.68
C ASN A 408 -27.64 25.19 16.58
N CYS A 409 -26.40 25.44 16.12
CA CYS A 409 -26.08 26.20 14.90
C CYS A 409 -24.99 25.53 14.03
N PRO A 410 -25.23 24.37 13.38
CA PRO A 410 -24.22 23.57 12.65
C PRO A 410 -23.49 24.22 11.46
N GLY A 411 -23.66 25.50 11.20
CA GLY A 411 -22.94 26.22 10.15
C GLY A 411 -22.59 27.65 10.53
N VAL A 412 -22.74 28.02 11.80
CA VAL A 412 -22.43 29.33 12.36
C VAL A 412 -21.88 29.14 13.78
N SER A 413 -20.57 29.31 13.92
CA SER A 413 -19.85 29.04 15.17
C SER A 413 -20.49 29.69 16.39
N ASN A 414 -20.95 28.89 17.35
CA ASN A 414 -21.56 29.31 18.62
C ASN A 414 -21.22 28.33 19.77
N ALA A 415 -19.95 28.25 20.14
CA ALA A 415 -19.43 27.30 21.12
C ALA A 415 -20.10 27.30 22.52
N ASP A 416 -20.85 28.35 22.87
CA ASP A 416 -21.61 28.43 24.13
C ASP A 416 -23.03 27.82 24.05
N GLN A 417 -23.51 27.49 22.85
CA GLN A 417 -24.77 26.80 22.57
C GLN A 417 -25.95 27.49 23.26
N ALA A 418 -25.97 28.83 23.21
CA ALA A 418 -27.06 29.62 23.74
C ALA A 418 -28.36 29.35 22.95
N ASP A 419 -29.48 29.29 23.66
CA ASP A 419 -30.82 28.92 23.18
C ASP A 419 -31.85 29.52 24.17
N LEU A 420 -32.23 30.77 23.95
CA LEU A 420 -33.03 31.58 24.87
C LEU A 420 -34.49 31.10 24.97
N ASP A 421 -35.09 30.64 23.88
CA ASP A 421 -36.49 30.20 23.80
C ASP A 421 -36.66 28.67 24.00
N GLY A 422 -35.59 27.89 23.81
CA GLY A 422 -35.54 26.45 24.04
C GLY A 422 -36.04 25.61 22.86
N ASP A 423 -36.04 26.12 21.63
CA ASP A 423 -36.52 25.41 20.44
C ASP A 423 -35.47 24.47 19.80
N GLN A 424 -34.20 24.57 20.24
CA GLN A 424 -32.98 23.88 19.77
C GLN A 424 -32.33 24.49 18.51
N ILE A 425 -32.70 25.71 18.12
CA ILE A 425 -31.92 26.58 17.26
C ILE A 425 -31.12 27.51 18.18
N GLY A 426 -29.86 27.78 17.86
CA GLY A 426 -29.03 28.62 18.72
C GLY A 426 -29.21 30.10 18.45
N ASP A 427 -29.08 30.95 19.48
CA ASP A 427 -29.35 32.40 19.40
C ASP A 427 -28.65 33.08 18.20
N VAL A 428 -27.45 32.60 17.83
CA VAL A 428 -26.63 33.17 16.75
C VAL A 428 -27.20 32.87 15.35
N CYS A 429 -27.91 31.76 15.18
CA CYS A 429 -28.51 31.33 13.92
C CYS A 429 -30.05 31.29 13.96
N ASP A 430 -30.64 31.69 15.09
CA ASP A 430 -32.08 31.78 15.26
C ASP A 430 -32.61 33.08 14.63
N PRO A 431 -33.59 33.01 13.71
CA PRO A 431 -34.29 34.20 13.23
C PRO A 431 -35.19 34.89 14.27
N ASP A 432 -35.55 34.24 15.38
CA ASP A 432 -36.46 34.71 16.46
C ASP A 432 -35.94 34.20 17.82
N ILE A 433 -35.00 34.93 18.43
CA ILE A 433 -34.19 34.45 19.57
C ILE A 433 -35.02 34.20 20.83
N ASP A 434 -36.07 34.98 21.11
CA ASP A 434 -36.86 34.82 22.35
C ASP A 434 -38.19 34.05 22.16
N GLY A 435 -38.51 33.69 20.91
CA GLY A 435 -39.58 32.79 20.52
C GLY A 435 -40.97 33.38 20.68
N ASP A 436 -41.10 34.71 20.67
CA ASP A 436 -42.36 35.41 20.81
C ASP A 436 -43.16 35.48 19.48
N GLY A 437 -42.53 35.14 18.35
CA GLY A 437 -43.12 35.11 17.02
C GLY A 437 -42.82 36.32 16.14
N VAL A 438 -41.90 37.20 16.51
CA VAL A 438 -41.37 38.33 15.73
C VAL A 438 -39.91 38.07 15.35
N ASP A 439 -39.55 38.23 14.07
CA ASP A 439 -38.16 38.00 13.64
C ASP A 439 -37.23 39.08 14.23
N ASN A 440 -36.01 38.71 14.66
CA ASN A 440 -35.03 39.60 15.33
C ASN A 440 -34.76 40.94 14.63
N ASN A 441 -34.88 40.97 13.30
CA ASN A 441 -34.58 42.16 12.49
C ASN A 441 -35.70 43.21 12.53
N ILE A 442 -36.86 42.86 13.07
CA ILE A 442 -38.02 43.73 13.28
C ILE A 442 -38.48 43.71 14.74
N ASP A 443 -37.73 43.06 15.62
CA ASP A 443 -37.99 42.95 17.06
C ASP A 443 -37.16 43.98 17.85
N GLY A 444 -37.85 44.90 18.53
CA GLY A 444 -37.27 45.93 19.41
C GLY A 444 -36.63 45.35 20.68
N CYS A 445 -37.05 44.15 21.06
CA CYS A 445 -36.65 43.40 22.25
C CYS A 445 -36.16 41.99 21.93
N SER A 446 -35.44 41.80 20.83
CA SER A 446 -34.86 40.52 20.34
C SER A 446 -34.10 39.60 21.33
N ASN A 447 -33.90 39.97 22.59
CA ASN A 447 -33.41 39.07 23.65
C ASN A 447 -34.29 39.18 24.92
N GLY A 448 -35.60 39.31 24.74
CA GLY A 448 -36.60 39.65 25.76
C GLY A 448 -37.00 38.47 26.65
N GLU A 449 -38.09 38.63 27.41
CA GLU A 449 -38.63 37.55 28.23
C GLU A 449 -39.15 36.42 27.32
N SER A 450 -38.58 35.21 27.39
CA SER A 450 -39.15 34.08 26.63
C SER A 450 -40.44 33.51 27.26
N GLY A 451 -41.29 32.89 26.43
CA GLY A 451 -42.49 32.14 26.87
C GLY A 451 -43.82 32.91 26.83
N TRP A 452 -43.89 33.98 26.05
CA TRP A 452 -45.13 34.63 25.63
C TRP A 452 -45.21 34.66 24.10
N THR A 453 -46.09 35.48 23.52
CA THR A 453 -46.22 35.58 22.06
C THR A 453 -46.64 37.02 21.75
N SER A 454 -45.97 37.67 20.81
CA SER A 454 -46.38 38.99 20.33
C SER A 454 -47.76 38.92 19.70
N ASP A 455 -48.71 39.59 20.37
CA ASP A 455 -50.04 39.84 19.87
C ASP A 455 -50.60 41.11 20.50
N ARG A 456 -51.57 41.74 19.83
CA ARG A 456 -52.19 43.02 20.21
C ARG A 456 -52.80 43.11 21.62
N SER A 457 -52.74 42.03 22.40
CA SER A 457 -53.17 42.00 23.79
C SER A 457 -52.04 41.93 24.81
N THR A 458 -50.81 41.69 24.37
CA THR A 458 -49.59 41.60 25.19
C THR A 458 -48.42 42.45 24.68
N ASP A 459 -48.48 42.85 23.42
CA ASP A 459 -47.56 43.75 22.69
C ASP A 459 -48.46 44.57 21.73
N HIS A 460 -48.58 45.86 21.97
CA HIS A 460 -49.62 46.68 21.36
C HIS A 460 -49.26 47.20 19.96
N ASP A 461 -48.01 47.54 19.71
CA ASP A 461 -47.49 48.00 18.42
C ASP A 461 -46.93 46.85 17.54
N LEU A 462 -46.72 45.68 18.14
CA LEU A 462 -46.19 44.45 17.54
C LEU A 462 -44.71 44.53 17.18
N ASP A 463 -43.93 45.24 17.99
CA ASP A 463 -42.49 45.35 17.83
C ASP A 463 -41.71 44.24 18.56
N GLY A 464 -42.37 43.28 19.21
CA GLY A 464 -41.70 42.19 19.95
C GLY A 464 -41.33 42.55 21.40
N CYS A 465 -41.62 43.78 21.84
CA CYS A 465 -41.49 44.18 23.23
C CYS A 465 -42.82 44.00 24.00
N ARG A 466 -42.72 43.50 25.22
CA ARG A 466 -43.89 43.23 26.04
C ARG A 466 -44.33 44.46 26.83
N ASP A 467 -45.48 45.06 26.50
CA ASP A 467 -46.13 46.25 27.15
C ASP A 467 -45.93 46.30 28.68
N THR A 468 -46.08 45.16 29.36
CA THR A 468 -46.15 45.14 30.83
C THR A 468 -44.80 45.14 31.54
N THR A 469 -43.72 44.84 30.83
CA THR A 469 -42.44 44.46 31.45
C THR A 469 -41.22 45.00 30.74
N GLU A 470 -41.27 45.19 29.42
CA GLU A 470 -40.09 45.44 28.59
C GLU A 470 -40.27 46.61 27.61
N ASP A 471 -41.50 47.04 27.35
CA ASP A 471 -41.84 48.18 26.52
C ASP A 471 -42.29 49.38 27.37
N ASP A 472 -41.80 50.58 27.06
CA ASP A 472 -42.16 51.86 27.69
C ASP A 472 -42.86 52.82 26.68
N ASP A 473 -43.03 52.41 25.42
CA ASP A 473 -43.66 53.12 24.29
C ASP A 473 -44.66 52.16 23.60
N ASP A 474 -45.79 51.90 24.29
CA ASP A 474 -46.72 50.82 23.94
C ASP A 474 -47.30 50.95 22.50
N ASP A 475 -47.17 52.09 21.82
CA ASP A 475 -47.63 52.23 20.44
C ASP A 475 -46.53 52.47 19.40
N GLY A 476 -45.27 52.54 19.84
CA GLY A 476 -44.08 52.55 18.99
C GLY A 476 -43.90 53.83 18.18
N ASP A 477 -44.40 54.97 18.68
CA ASP A 477 -44.32 56.25 17.97
C ASP A 477 -43.13 57.14 18.37
N GLY A 478 -42.27 56.63 19.25
CA GLY A 478 -40.99 57.21 19.66
C GLY A 478 -41.10 58.09 20.90
N TRP A 479 -42.25 58.08 21.57
CA TRP A 479 -42.51 58.84 22.78
C TRP A 479 -42.99 57.90 23.87
N ASP A 480 -42.30 57.92 25.00
CA ASP A 480 -42.73 57.11 26.13
C ASP A 480 -44.13 57.55 26.61
N ASP A 481 -44.93 56.57 27.05
CA ASP A 481 -46.34 56.72 27.45
C ASP A 481 -46.63 57.94 28.36
N LEU A 482 -45.62 58.32 29.13
CA LEU A 482 -45.66 59.41 30.09
C LEU A 482 -45.64 60.80 29.41
N ASP A 483 -44.92 60.98 28.30
CA ASP A 483 -44.67 62.26 27.63
C ASP A 483 -45.70 62.56 26.52
N GLU A 484 -46.21 61.54 25.85
CA GLU A 484 -47.36 61.67 24.95
C GLU A 484 -48.59 62.23 25.65
N GLN A 485 -48.86 61.69 26.84
CA GLN A 485 -49.96 62.15 27.68
C GLN A 485 -49.82 63.65 28.06
N ALA A 486 -48.60 64.20 28.00
CA ALA A 486 -48.31 65.62 28.24
C ALA A 486 -48.49 66.50 26.98
N CYS A 487 -48.13 66.00 25.81
CA CYS A 487 -48.30 66.65 24.50
C CYS A 487 -49.71 66.48 23.89
N SER A 488 -50.62 65.89 24.68
CA SER A 488 -52.01 65.58 24.32
C SER A 488 -52.15 64.53 23.21
N ALA A 489 -51.11 63.70 23.07
CA ALA A 489 -51.07 62.47 22.32
C ALA A 489 -51.67 61.31 23.13
N ASN A 490 -51.90 60.17 22.50
CA ASN A 490 -52.52 59.01 23.12
C ASN A 490 -51.56 57.82 23.10
N PRO A 491 -51.12 57.31 24.27
CA PRO A 491 -50.11 56.24 24.40
C PRO A 491 -50.45 54.83 23.92
N LEU A 492 -51.48 54.72 23.11
CA LEU A 492 -51.96 53.45 22.56
C LEU A 492 -52.49 53.70 21.13
N ASP A 493 -52.11 54.82 20.52
CA ASP A 493 -52.42 55.20 19.15
C ASP A 493 -51.23 55.96 18.57
N ALA A 494 -50.31 55.20 17.99
CA ALA A 494 -49.09 55.63 17.30
C ALA A 494 -49.26 56.73 16.24
N ASN A 495 -50.52 57.05 15.90
CA ASN A 495 -50.86 58.12 14.97
C ASN A 495 -51.11 59.45 15.68
N ASP A 496 -50.98 59.49 17.00
CA ASP A 496 -51.18 60.69 17.82
C ASP A 496 -49.86 61.20 18.41
N ALA A 497 -48.70 60.71 17.97
CA ALA A 497 -47.35 61.15 18.35
C ALA A 497 -47.19 62.68 18.49
N PRO A 498 -46.57 63.16 19.57
CA PRO A 498 -46.11 64.53 19.69
C PRO A 498 -45.04 64.85 18.64
N LEU A 499 -45.16 66.01 17.97
CA LEU A 499 -44.17 66.41 16.95
C LEU A 499 -43.16 67.34 17.62
N ASP A 500 -41.90 66.96 17.89
CA ASP A 500 -40.76 67.73 18.49
C ASP A 500 -39.52 67.68 17.60
N THR A 501 -38.76 68.76 17.50
CA THR A 501 -37.87 68.90 16.36
C THR A 501 -36.47 69.39 16.66
N ASP A 502 -36.25 70.37 17.53
CA ASP A 502 -34.90 70.74 17.97
C ASP A 502 -34.37 69.74 19.00
N GLY A 503 -35.20 68.76 19.33
CA GLY A 503 -34.92 67.69 20.25
C GLY A 503 -34.68 68.21 21.66
N ASP A 504 -35.19 69.39 22.01
CA ASP A 504 -35.10 69.93 23.36
C ASP A 504 -36.15 69.32 24.33
N TRP A 505 -36.97 68.38 23.83
CA TRP A 505 -38.08 67.64 24.45
C TRP A 505 -39.38 68.48 24.56
N LEU A 506 -39.58 69.41 23.62
CA LEU A 506 -40.77 70.25 23.48
C LEU A 506 -41.33 70.24 22.06
N CYS A 507 -42.33 69.37 21.83
CA CYS A 507 -43.05 69.31 20.55
C CYS A 507 -43.19 70.65 19.74
N ASN A 508 -42.70 70.74 18.49
CA ASN A 508 -42.90 71.75 17.42
C ASN A 508 -44.25 72.45 17.43
N LEU A 509 -45.31 71.77 17.84
CA LEU A 509 -46.62 72.41 18.00
C LEU A 509 -46.54 73.64 18.93
N ILE A 510 -45.47 73.75 19.71
CA ILE A 510 -45.09 74.87 20.53
C ILE A 510 -43.66 75.44 20.24
N ASP A 511 -42.97 75.02 19.16
CA ASP A 511 -41.62 75.51 18.70
C ASP A 511 -41.66 76.42 17.44
N GLU A 512 -40.63 77.26 17.17
CA GLU A 512 -40.60 78.35 16.15
C GLU A 512 -39.32 78.48 15.30
N ASP A 513 -38.23 77.90 15.75
CA ASP A 513 -36.97 77.68 15.04
C ASP A 513 -36.88 76.22 15.37
N ASP A 514 -37.63 75.45 14.58
CA ASP A 514 -38.12 74.15 15.05
C ASP A 514 -36.94 73.32 15.52
N ASP A 515 -35.75 73.65 15.01
CA ASP A 515 -34.40 73.47 15.50
C ASP A 515 -33.68 74.49 16.39
N GLY A 516 -33.56 75.77 16.02
CA GLY A 516 -32.78 76.75 16.79
C GLY A 516 -31.53 77.41 16.16
N ASP A 517 -31.12 77.17 14.90
CA ASP A 517 -29.71 77.40 14.44
C ASP A 517 -29.34 78.61 13.64
N SER A 518 -30.29 79.47 13.38
CA SER A 518 -30.12 80.65 12.54
C SER A 518 -30.09 80.38 11.03
N TRP A 519 -30.15 79.14 10.57
CA TRP A 519 -30.81 78.81 9.31
C TRP A 519 -32.31 78.74 9.59
N SER A 520 -33.08 78.17 8.70
CA SER A 520 -34.52 78.36 8.78
C SER A 520 -35.16 77.25 8.01
N ASP A 521 -36.36 76.93 8.46
CA ASP A 521 -37.07 75.75 8.06
C ASP A 521 -36.96 75.42 6.53
N VAL A 522 -37.14 76.46 5.73
CA VAL A 522 -37.26 76.39 4.27
C VAL A 522 -35.91 76.32 3.52
N THR A 523 -34.83 76.83 4.11
CA THR A 523 -33.49 76.86 3.49
C THR A 523 -32.79 75.53 3.66
N GLU A 524 -33.09 74.89 4.77
CA GLU A 524 -32.47 73.67 5.21
C GLU A 524 -32.98 72.51 4.36
N GLU A 525 -34.30 72.41 4.17
CA GLU A 525 -34.98 71.35 3.40
C GLU A 525 -34.39 71.15 1.97
N GLN A 526 -33.65 72.13 1.45
CA GLN A 526 -32.99 72.09 0.13
C GLN A 526 -31.52 71.67 0.16
N CYS A 527 -30.78 72.02 1.20
CA CYS A 527 -29.39 71.64 1.38
C CYS A 527 -29.25 70.27 2.05
N GLY A 528 -30.40 69.62 2.27
CA GLY A 528 -30.51 68.41 3.08
C GLY A 528 -30.29 68.68 4.56
N SER A 529 -30.29 69.96 4.96
CA SER A 529 -30.24 70.32 6.36
C SER A 529 -31.69 70.39 6.86
N ASP A 530 -31.98 70.14 8.12
CA ASP A 530 -33.37 69.96 8.54
C ASP A 530 -33.95 71.29 9.00
N PRO A 531 -35.14 71.71 8.52
CA PRO A 531 -35.91 72.86 8.97
C PRO A 531 -36.15 73.11 10.47
N LEU A 532 -35.54 72.27 11.25
CA LEU A 532 -36.03 71.39 12.25
C LEU A 532 -34.76 70.83 13.01
N ASP A 533 -33.51 70.89 12.49
CA ASP A 533 -32.26 70.59 13.25
C ASP A 533 -31.24 71.77 13.38
N GLN A 534 -30.86 72.16 14.62
CA GLN A 534 -30.09 73.40 14.87
C GLN A 534 -28.60 73.34 14.52
N ILE A 535 -28.20 72.24 13.96
CA ILE A 535 -26.82 72.02 13.64
C ILE A 535 -26.74 71.66 12.17
N SER A 536 -27.91 71.50 11.55
CA SER A 536 -28.16 71.55 10.13
C SER A 536 -27.97 72.97 9.55
N LEU A 537 -26.78 73.52 9.82
CA LEU A 537 -26.17 74.44 8.87
C LEU A 537 -25.85 73.60 7.63
N PRO A 538 -26.24 74.03 6.43
CA PRO A 538 -25.74 73.44 5.20
C PRO A 538 -24.20 73.33 5.25
N SER A 539 -23.67 72.10 5.21
CA SER A 539 -22.22 71.81 5.16
C SER A 539 -21.63 72.39 3.88
N ASP A 540 -20.53 73.14 3.93
CA ASP A 540 -19.93 73.91 2.80
C ASP A 540 -18.42 73.97 3.05
N HIS A 541 -17.74 72.86 2.76
CA HIS A 541 -16.40 72.56 3.26
C HIS A 541 -15.31 73.46 2.66
N ASP A 542 -15.40 73.77 1.37
CA ASP A 542 -14.48 74.71 0.71
C ASP A 542 -14.89 76.20 0.86
N GLU A 543 -15.99 76.45 1.61
CA GLU A 543 -16.61 77.75 1.88
C GLU A 543 -16.97 78.57 0.61
N ASP A 544 -17.29 77.90 -0.49
CA ASP A 544 -17.67 78.57 -1.74
C ASP A 544 -19.13 79.08 -1.74
N GLY A 545 -19.93 78.66 -0.75
CA GLY A 545 -21.32 79.06 -0.55
C GLY A 545 -22.35 78.07 -1.11
N THR A 546 -21.89 76.88 -1.48
CA THR A 546 -22.69 75.75 -1.96
C THR A 546 -22.54 74.63 -0.95
N CYS A 547 -23.64 73.95 -0.61
CA CYS A 547 -23.50 72.89 0.37
C CYS A 547 -22.98 71.59 -0.27
N ASP A 548 -22.13 70.87 0.44
CA ASP A 548 -21.46 69.61 0.11
C ASP A 548 -22.40 68.57 -0.55
N VAL A 549 -23.64 68.46 -0.06
CA VAL A 549 -24.67 67.54 -0.64
C VAL A 549 -25.01 67.86 -2.11
N LEU A 550 -24.77 69.10 -2.53
CA LEU A 550 -24.97 69.62 -3.88
C LEU A 550 -23.65 69.85 -4.63
N ASP A 551 -22.53 69.60 -3.96
CA ASP A 551 -21.17 69.62 -4.50
C ASP A 551 -20.72 68.19 -4.88
N ALA A 552 -19.73 68.09 -5.76
CA ALA A 552 -19.25 66.81 -6.32
C ALA A 552 -17.76 66.53 -6.03
N ASP A 553 -17.10 67.51 -5.46
CA ASP A 553 -15.70 67.58 -5.08
C ASP A 553 -15.64 68.57 -3.91
N ASP A 554 -16.09 68.09 -2.74
CA ASP A 554 -16.40 68.88 -1.55
C ASP A 554 -15.20 69.72 -1.03
N ASP A 555 -13.96 69.33 -1.39
CA ASP A 555 -12.71 69.99 -0.97
C ASP A 555 -11.79 70.47 -2.13
N ASN A 556 -12.17 70.16 -3.37
CA ASN A 556 -11.58 70.64 -4.62
C ASN A 556 -10.18 70.10 -4.94
N ASP A 557 -9.90 68.86 -4.54
CA ASP A 557 -8.59 68.22 -4.66
C ASP A 557 -8.40 67.47 -6.01
N GLY A 558 -9.49 67.21 -6.73
CA GLY A 558 -9.52 66.54 -8.03
C GLY A 558 -9.93 65.07 -8.03
N ILE A 559 -10.27 64.48 -6.88
CA ILE A 559 -10.94 63.16 -6.75
C ILE A 559 -12.44 63.38 -6.44
N CYS A 560 -13.30 62.40 -6.74
CA CYS A 560 -14.77 62.59 -6.65
C CYS A 560 -15.38 61.78 -5.48
N ASP A 561 -16.17 62.43 -4.62
CA ASP A 561 -16.79 61.85 -3.41
C ASP A 561 -17.67 60.62 -3.66
N LYS A 562 -18.29 60.53 -4.85
CA LYS A 562 -19.25 59.46 -5.20
C LYS A 562 -18.75 58.53 -6.31
N GLY A 563 -17.49 58.62 -6.71
CA GLY A 563 -16.89 57.67 -7.66
C GLY A 563 -17.38 57.77 -9.11
N GLU A 564 -18.00 58.90 -9.47
CA GLU A 564 -18.46 59.19 -10.82
C GLU A 564 -17.67 60.37 -11.41
N VAL A 565 -17.16 60.23 -12.65
CA VAL A 565 -16.40 61.31 -13.32
C VAL A 565 -17.28 62.55 -13.54
N ALA A 566 -16.94 63.69 -12.92
CA ALA A 566 -17.61 64.98 -13.09
C ALA A 566 -16.79 65.98 -13.95
N ASP A 567 -17.28 67.22 -14.13
CA ASP A 567 -16.60 68.23 -14.98
C ASP A 567 -15.38 68.87 -14.25
N ASP A 568 -15.27 68.65 -12.94
CA ASP A 568 -14.32 69.17 -11.95
C ASP A 568 -13.32 68.13 -11.41
N CYS A 569 -13.72 66.87 -11.22
CA CYS A 569 -12.92 65.81 -10.58
C CYS A 569 -12.79 64.49 -11.41
N ALA A 570 -11.93 63.55 -10.98
CA ALA A 570 -11.72 62.22 -11.57
C ALA A 570 -11.92 61.08 -10.54
N VAL A 571 -12.18 59.84 -11.00
CA VAL A 571 -12.37 58.68 -10.10
C VAL A 571 -11.01 58.12 -9.66
N GLY A 572 -10.78 58.08 -8.34
CA GLY A 572 -9.57 57.60 -7.66
C GLY A 572 -9.37 56.08 -7.60
N GLY A 573 -8.30 55.63 -6.96
CA GLY A 573 -7.85 54.23 -6.83
C GLY A 573 -8.85 53.28 -6.16
N PRO A 574 -9.44 53.65 -5.00
CA PRO A 574 -10.51 52.88 -4.34
C PRO A 574 -11.91 53.20 -4.89
N GLY A 575 -12.00 54.07 -5.90
CA GLY A 575 -13.23 54.31 -6.65
C GLY A 575 -14.17 55.36 -6.05
N VAL A 576 -13.84 55.97 -4.91
CA VAL A 576 -14.47 57.16 -4.31
C VAL A 576 -13.39 57.96 -3.57
N ASP A 577 -13.65 59.23 -3.29
CA ASP A 577 -12.83 60.00 -2.36
C ASP A 577 -13.03 59.47 -0.91
N ARG A 578 -11.95 59.05 -0.25
CA ARG A 578 -11.92 58.58 1.14
C ARG A 578 -11.71 59.72 2.13
N CYS A 579 -11.18 60.85 1.67
CA CYS A 579 -11.11 62.10 2.40
C CYS A 579 -11.86 63.24 1.68
N PRO A 580 -13.20 63.15 1.52
CA PRO A 580 -14.03 64.21 0.89
C PRO A 580 -13.89 65.62 1.50
N TYR A 581 -13.23 65.72 2.65
CA TYR A 581 -13.11 66.93 3.44
C TYR A 581 -11.65 67.23 3.80
N SER A 582 -10.73 67.08 2.85
CA SER A 582 -9.31 67.31 3.04
C SER A 582 -8.94 68.81 3.07
N VAL A 583 -7.67 69.12 3.36
CA VAL A 583 -7.20 70.52 3.49
C VAL A 583 -7.38 71.33 2.20
N VAL A 584 -8.35 72.25 2.21
CA VAL A 584 -8.67 73.16 1.09
C VAL A 584 -7.43 73.74 0.39
N GLY A 585 -7.20 73.29 -0.86
CA GLY A 585 -6.09 73.71 -1.72
C GLY A 585 -4.98 72.67 -1.97
N PHE A 586 -5.11 71.47 -1.41
CA PHE A 586 -4.41 70.24 -1.84
C PHE A 586 -4.91 69.79 -3.23
N ILE A 587 -4.13 68.96 -3.92
CA ILE A 587 -4.52 68.36 -5.22
C ILE A 587 -3.94 66.94 -5.27
N SER A 588 -4.79 65.94 -5.47
CA SER A 588 -4.39 64.53 -5.59
C SER A 588 -3.46 64.28 -6.78
N GLY A 589 -2.44 63.45 -6.54
CA GLY A 589 -1.55 62.96 -7.58
C GLY A 589 -0.37 62.18 -7.02
N GLN A 590 0.31 61.43 -7.89
CA GLN A 590 1.34 60.41 -7.58
C GLN A 590 2.52 60.78 -6.66
N ALA A 591 2.61 62.01 -6.16
CA ALA A 591 3.65 62.44 -5.21
C ALA A 591 3.09 63.01 -3.89
N THR A 592 1.76 63.11 -3.77
CA THR A 592 1.03 63.73 -2.66
C THR A 592 -0.19 62.91 -2.23
N ASP A 593 -0.56 61.90 -3.01
CA ASP A 593 -1.63 60.91 -2.79
C ASP A 593 -1.21 59.65 -3.58
N VAL A 594 -0.74 58.62 -2.89
CA VAL A 594 -0.05 57.46 -3.48
C VAL A 594 -1.02 56.42 -4.04
N ASP A 595 -2.05 56.05 -3.31
CA ASP A 595 -3.09 55.12 -3.72
C ASP A 595 -4.24 55.80 -4.50
N SER A 596 -4.20 57.13 -4.57
CA SER A 596 -5.18 57.99 -5.27
C SER A 596 -6.56 57.93 -4.66
N ASP A 597 -6.65 57.86 -3.34
CA ASP A 597 -7.91 57.81 -2.61
C ASP A 597 -8.51 59.17 -2.24
N GLY A 598 -7.81 60.27 -2.50
CA GLY A 598 -8.23 61.64 -2.16
C GLY A 598 -7.69 62.15 -0.82
N CYS A 599 -6.98 61.32 -0.06
CA CYS A 599 -6.30 61.72 1.17
C CYS A 599 -4.87 62.25 0.90
N GLU A 600 -4.46 63.34 1.59
CA GLU A 600 -3.08 63.82 1.49
C GLU A 600 -2.13 62.99 2.37
N ASP A 601 -1.18 62.27 1.74
CA ASP A 601 -0.13 61.44 2.37
C ASP A 601 0.53 62.11 3.61
N ALA A 602 0.70 63.44 3.54
CA ALA A 602 1.54 64.15 4.51
C ALA A 602 0.84 64.47 5.84
N THR A 603 -0.50 64.42 5.87
CA THR A 603 -1.27 65.04 6.96
C THR A 603 -2.58 64.37 7.32
N GLU A 604 -3.26 63.73 6.38
CA GLU A 604 -4.65 63.27 6.56
C GLU A 604 -4.85 61.80 6.17
N ASP A 605 -3.91 61.25 5.41
CA ASP A 605 -3.76 59.82 5.25
C ASP A 605 -2.83 59.25 6.33
N ASP A 606 -3.26 58.18 6.97
CA ASP A 606 -2.47 57.43 7.96
C ASP A 606 -2.09 56.04 7.40
N ASP A 607 -2.48 55.70 6.17
CA ASP A 607 -2.24 54.45 5.44
C ASP A 607 -2.10 54.75 3.93
N ASP A 608 -0.97 55.38 3.57
CA ASP A 608 -0.67 55.96 2.25
C ASP A 608 -0.82 54.98 1.04
N ASP A 609 -0.86 53.67 1.27
CA ASP A 609 -1.02 52.66 0.20
C ASP A 609 -2.21 51.70 0.35
N ASP A 610 -3.03 51.92 1.39
CA ASP A 610 -4.30 51.23 1.67
C ASP A 610 -4.18 49.70 1.73
N ASP A 611 -3.16 49.22 2.42
CA ASP A 611 -2.93 47.80 2.64
C ASP A 611 -3.42 47.29 4.00
N GLY A 612 -3.87 48.21 4.86
CA GLY A 612 -4.37 47.93 6.20
C GLY A 612 -3.33 48.09 7.30
N PHE A 613 -2.09 48.47 6.97
CA PHE A 613 -1.04 48.83 7.92
C PHE A 613 -0.83 50.35 7.92
N SER A 614 -1.06 51.00 9.05
CA SER A 614 -0.81 52.44 9.14
C SER A 614 0.66 52.78 8.91
N ASP A 615 0.95 53.93 8.31
CA ASP A 615 2.26 54.55 8.07
C ASP A 615 3.31 54.42 9.20
N LEU A 616 2.85 54.42 10.47
CA LEU A 616 3.73 54.31 11.62
C LEU A 616 4.22 52.88 11.88
N LEU A 617 3.42 51.90 11.47
CA LEU A 617 3.63 50.47 11.64
C LEU A 617 4.07 49.81 10.34
N ASP A 618 3.79 50.43 9.20
CA ASP A 618 4.17 49.96 7.89
C ASP A 618 5.61 50.37 7.53
N ALA A 619 6.45 49.39 7.21
CA ALA A 619 7.81 49.59 6.75
C ALA A 619 7.91 49.99 5.27
N CYS A 620 6.87 49.72 4.49
CA CYS A 620 6.75 49.98 3.06
C CYS A 620 5.78 51.10 2.68
N SER A 621 4.86 51.54 3.54
CA SER A 621 4.11 52.81 3.68
C SER A 621 3.70 53.62 2.44
N LYS A 622 3.84 53.08 1.24
CA LYS A 622 3.67 53.67 -0.11
C LYS A 622 3.63 52.57 -1.18
N VAL A 623 3.76 51.31 -0.78
CA VAL A 623 3.80 50.11 -1.59
C VAL A 623 2.99 49.04 -0.86
N PHE A 624 1.74 48.87 -1.30
CA PHE A 624 0.82 47.86 -0.78
C PHE A 624 1.49 46.52 -0.48
N GLY A 625 1.31 46.04 0.74
CA GLY A 625 1.87 44.82 1.29
C GLY A 625 0.91 44.03 2.16
N SER A 626 1.40 42.91 2.69
CA SER A 626 0.61 42.08 3.62
C SER A 626 1.45 41.39 4.69
N SER A 627 2.76 41.60 4.70
CA SER A 627 3.65 41.02 5.71
C SER A 627 3.30 41.53 7.11
N ASP A 628 3.36 40.64 8.10
CA ASP A 628 3.05 40.93 9.51
C ASP A 628 4.06 40.31 10.50
N GLU A 629 5.13 39.69 9.99
CA GLU A 629 6.22 39.10 10.76
C GLU A 629 7.56 39.78 10.46
N GLY A 630 8.34 40.00 11.53
CA GLY A 630 9.67 40.62 11.46
C GLY A 630 9.70 42.11 11.79
N ASP A 631 10.58 42.85 11.11
CA ASP A 631 10.71 44.32 11.23
C ASP A 631 10.19 45.03 9.96
N MET A 632 9.50 44.32 9.06
CA MET A 632 9.00 44.80 7.77
C MET A 632 7.50 44.52 7.60
N ASP A 633 6.68 44.93 8.57
CA ASP A 633 5.22 44.82 8.47
C ASP A 633 4.71 45.77 7.34
N GLY A 634 3.63 45.41 6.64
CA GLY A 634 3.03 46.22 5.54
C GLY A 634 3.81 46.24 4.22
N CYS A 635 4.77 45.32 4.05
CA CYS A 635 5.52 45.16 2.81
C CYS A 635 4.96 44.03 1.94
N PRO A 636 5.25 44.01 0.62
CA PRO A 636 4.85 42.91 -0.26
C PRO A 636 5.33 41.55 0.28
N ASP A 637 4.40 40.61 0.36
CA ASP A 637 4.61 39.21 0.76
C ASP A 637 3.94 38.33 -0.31
N SER A 638 4.76 37.70 -1.15
CA SER A 638 4.32 37.00 -2.35
C SER A 638 3.71 35.62 -2.08
N ASP A 639 4.11 34.95 -1.01
CA ASP A 639 3.64 33.60 -0.67
C ASP A 639 2.71 33.55 0.56
N GLY A 640 2.63 34.65 1.33
CA GLY A 640 1.67 34.86 2.40
C GLY A 640 2.08 34.21 3.72
N ASP A 641 3.37 34.03 3.97
CA ASP A 641 3.88 33.42 5.21
C ASP A 641 4.11 34.41 6.35
N GLY A 642 3.92 35.70 6.08
CA GLY A 642 4.06 36.82 7.00
C GLY A 642 5.39 37.57 6.85
N TRP A 643 6.40 37.01 6.16
CA TRP A 643 7.68 37.68 5.95
C TRP A 643 7.69 38.45 4.62
N ALA A 644 8.17 39.70 4.66
CA ALA A 644 8.23 40.52 3.45
C ALA A 644 9.25 40.00 2.43
N ASP A 645 8.93 40.06 1.13
CA ASP A 645 9.76 39.66 -0.02
C ASP A 645 11.21 40.17 0.02
N GLU A 646 11.46 41.33 0.66
CA GLU A 646 12.80 41.93 0.76
C GLU A 646 13.70 41.23 1.79
N ILE A 647 13.12 40.63 2.84
CA ILE A 647 13.84 39.93 3.90
C ILE A 647 13.60 38.42 3.90
N ASP A 648 12.58 37.97 3.18
CA ASP A 648 12.36 36.58 2.85
C ASP A 648 13.37 36.11 1.80
N LEU A 649 14.10 35.05 2.13
CA LEU A 649 15.09 34.45 1.25
C LEU A 649 14.49 33.37 0.33
N LEU A 650 13.24 32.96 0.56
CA LEU A 650 12.44 32.04 -0.26
C LEU A 650 10.99 32.54 -0.44
N PRO A 651 10.76 33.72 -1.05
CA PRO A 651 9.47 34.42 -1.14
C PRO A 651 8.38 33.77 -2.02
N ASP A 652 8.57 32.52 -2.42
CA ASP A 652 7.62 31.74 -3.22
C ASP A 652 7.22 30.44 -2.48
N GLU A 653 7.71 30.20 -1.25
CA GLU A 653 7.55 28.97 -0.49
C GLU A 653 7.15 29.26 0.98
N ILE A 654 5.84 29.30 1.23
CA ILE A 654 5.16 29.73 2.46
C ILE A 654 5.60 29.07 3.80
N THR A 655 6.51 28.11 3.76
CA THR A 655 7.01 27.40 4.94
C THR A 655 8.49 27.69 5.24
N GLN A 656 9.14 28.51 4.42
CA GLN A 656 10.57 28.81 4.47
C GLN A 656 10.80 30.29 4.22
N TRP A 657 11.50 30.97 5.14
CA TRP A 657 11.72 32.42 5.05
C TRP A 657 13.18 32.85 5.33
N PHE A 658 14.00 31.93 5.85
CA PHE A 658 15.42 32.14 6.12
C PHE A 658 16.26 31.07 5.40
N ASP A 659 17.36 31.50 4.78
CA ASP A 659 18.41 30.66 4.21
C ASP A 659 19.77 31.23 4.67
N LYS A 660 20.38 30.60 5.67
CA LYS A 660 21.55 31.18 6.33
C LYS A 660 22.82 31.09 5.50
N ASP A 661 22.98 30.05 4.70
CA ASP A 661 24.20 29.81 3.93
C ASP A 661 24.08 30.11 2.43
N GLY A 662 22.86 30.42 1.98
CA GLY A 662 22.53 30.99 0.68
C GLY A 662 22.48 29.97 -0.44
N ASP A 663 22.11 28.73 -0.14
CA ASP A 663 22.09 27.63 -1.10
C ASP A 663 20.73 27.39 -1.76
N GLY A 664 19.69 28.08 -1.29
CA GLY A 664 18.33 28.01 -1.80
C GLY A 664 17.43 27.01 -1.09
N PHE A 665 17.87 26.38 0.00
CA PHE A 665 17.03 25.61 0.91
C PHE A 665 16.82 26.39 2.21
N GLY A 666 15.60 26.31 2.77
CA GLY A 666 15.25 27.11 3.94
C GLY A 666 15.59 26.43 5.27
N ASP A 667 16.04 27.21 6.24
CA ASP A 667 16.50 26.75 7.56
C ASP A 667 15.38 26.14 8.43
N ASN A 668 14.10 26.40 8.13
CA ASN A 668 12.98 25.98 8.97
C ASN A 668 12.74 24.48 8.82
N GLN A 669 13.24 23.71 9.80
CA GLN A 669 13.18 22.24 9.84
C GLN A 669 11.77 21.62 9.79
N SER A 670 10.73 22.41 10.05
CA SER A 670 9.33 21.92 9.95
C SER A 670 8.66 22.30 8.62
N GLY A 671 9.35 23.05 7.77
CA GLY A 671 8.87 23.48 6.46
C GLY A 671 9.14 22.47 5.34
N PHE A 672 8.80 22.86 4.11
CA PHE A 672 9.05 22.10 2.90
C PHE A 672 10.56 22.07 2.58
N GLU A 673 11.06 20.90 2.19
CA GLU A 673 12.47 20.64 1.82
C GLU A 673 13.50 21.42 2.67
N PRO A 674 13.49 21.24 4.01
CA PRO A 674 14.30 22.07 4.89
C PRO A 674 15.77 21.76 4.73
N ASP A 675 16.60 22.80 4.80
CA ASP A 675 18.05 22.67 4.77
C ASP A 675 18.52 21.87 5.99
N SER A 676 18.98 20.66 5.72
CA SER A 676 19.54 19.75 6.72
C SER A 676 20.96 20.14 7.15
N CYS A 677 21.60 21.05 6.41
CA CYS A 677 22.98 21.48 6.55
C CYS A 677 23.17 23.00 6.73
N ILE A 678 22.21 23.71 7.38
CA ILE A 678 22.12 25.15 7.76
C ILE A 678 23.41 26.02 7.79
N ASP A 679 24.57 25.45 8.15
CA ASP A 679 25.85 26.15 8.23
C ASP A 679 26.74 26.03 6.96
N TYR A 680 26.39 25.17 6.01
CA TYR A 680 27.23 24.76 4.88
C TYR A 680 26.43 24.51 3.59
N ALA A 681 26.43 25.52 2.72
CA ALA A 681 25.75 25.49 1.44
C ALA A 681 25.98 24.21 0.63
N GLY A 682 24.87 23.60 0.20
CA GLY A 682 24.80 22.36 -0.54
C GLY A 682 23.81 22.38 -1.71
N ASP A 683 23.60 21.24 -2.34
CA ASP A 683 22.68 21.10 -3.47
C ASP A 683 22.01 19.72 -3.58
N SER A 684 22.14 18.85 -2.57
CA SER A 684 21.43 17.57 -2.46
C SER A 684 19.92 17.77 -2.35
N LYS A 685 19.16 16.79 -2.85
CA LYS A 685 17.70 16.87 -3.10
C LYS A 685 16.90 15.60 -2.80
N ILE A 686 17.54 14.55 -2.26
CA ILE A 686 16.87 13.25 -2.09
C ILE A 686 16.85 12.82 -0.62
N ASP A 687 18.00 12.77 0.05
CA ASP A 687 18.11 12.31 1.43
C ASP A 687 18.08 13.49 2.43
N ARG A 688 19.04 14.41 2.32
CA ARG A 688 19.18 15.61 3.14
C ARG A 688 19.22 16.82 2.23
N PHE A 689 18.18 17.64 2.21
CA PHE A 689 18.16 18.84 1.36
C PHE A 689 19.19 19.88 1.86
N GLY A 690 19.81 20.63 0.96
CA GLY A 690 20.80 21.68 1.29
C GLY A 690 22.16 21.18 1.78
N CYS A 691 22.42 19.88 1.70
CA CYS A 691 23.73 19.31 2.02
C CYS A 691 24.64 19.19 0.79
N LYS A 692 25.95 19.09 1.03
CA LYS A 692 26.94 19.00 -0.03
C LYS A 692 26.73 17.72 -0.85
N ASP A 693 26.59 17.85 -2.16
CA ASP A 693 26.49 16.75 -3.12
C ASP A 693 27.60 16.94 -4.18
N THR A 694 28.64 16.10 -4.12
CA THR A 694 29.84 16.28 -4.94
C THR A 694 29.61 15.90 -6.40
N ASP A 695 28.81 14.87 -6.68
CA ASP A 695 28.69 14.27 -8.00
C ASP A 695 27.37 14.62 -8.72
N LYS A 696 26.42 15.22 -7.99
CA LYS A 696 25.15 15.80 -8.45
C LYS A 696 24.09 14.78 -8.81
N ASP A 697 24.08 13.64 -8.15
CA ASP A 697 23.02 12.65 -8.30
C ASP A 697 21.80 12.92 -7.41
N GLY A 698 21.93 13.83 -6.45
CA GLY A 698 20.89 14.28 -5.53
C GLY A 698 21.03 13.74 -4.10
N TYR A 699 21.92 12.78 -3.83
CA TYR A 699 22.21 12.30 -2.49
C TYR A 699 23.35 13.11 -1.86
N SER A 700 23.31 13.28 -0.54
CA SER A 700 24.30 14.09 0.18
C SER A 700 25.57 13.30 0.50
N ASP A 701 26.73 13.93 0.36
CA ASP A 701 28.02 13.41 0.80
C ASP A 701 27.96 12.99 2.28
N PRO A 702 28.66 11.92 2.68
CA PRO A 702 28.75 11.52 4.08
C PRO A 702 29.57 12.52 4.90
N ASP A 703 29.09 12.84 6.10
CA ASP A 703 29.78 13.68 7.07
C ASP A 703 29.87 13.02 8.46
N SER A 704 30.21 13.80 9.50
CA SER A 704 30.36 13.27 10.85
C SER A 704 29.05 12.93 11.56
N ASP A 705 27.95 13.54 11.13
CA ASP A 705 26.62 13.46 11.73
C ASP A 705 25.64 12.65 10.87
N TRP A 706 25.92 12.50 9.56
CA TRP A 706 25.19 11.65 8.61
C TRP A 706 26.15 10.76 7.83
N THR A 707 26.22 9.48 8.17
CA THR A 707 27.14 8.52 7.55
C THR A 707 26.45 7.73 6.44
N ILE A 708 27.22 6.94 5.68
CA ILE A 708 26.68 6.01 4.67
C ILE A 708 25.60 5.10 5.28
N GLN A 709 25.79 4.66 6.53
CA GLN A 709 24.82 3.81 7.25
C GLN A 709 23.53 4.54 7.62
N ASP A 710 23.56 5.88 7.68
CA ASP A 710 22.38 6.70 7.94
C ASP A 710 21.63 7.04 6.64
N GLY A 711 22.22 6.73 5.47
CA GLY A 711 21.63 6.97 4.14
C GLY A 711 22.35 8.03 3.30
N ALA A 712 23.55 8.47 3.71
CA ALA A 712 24.40 9.33 2.89
C ALA A 712 24.92 8.58 1.66
N ASP A 713 25.31 9.33 0.63
CA ASP A 713 25.87 8.82 -0.60
C ASP A 713 27.12 7.94 -0.33
N ALA A 714 27.01 6.65 -0.67
CA ALA A 714 28.09 5.68 -0.54
C ALA A 714 29.22 5.92 -1.56
N PHE A 715 28.94 6.61 -2.67
CA PHE A 715 29.82 6.82 -3.81
C PHE A 715 29.86 8.28 -4.25
N ASP A 716 30.30 9.16 -3.35
CA ASP A 716 30.43 10.64 -3.49
C ASP A 716 31.16 11.21 -4.74
N ASP A 717 31.70 10.36 -5.63
CA ASP A 717 32.37 10.75 -6.87
C ASP A 717 31.77 10.05 -8.12
N GLU A 718 30.71 9.24 -7.99
CA GLU A 718 30.09 8.44 -9.07
C GLU A 718 28.56 8.62 -9.16
N PRO A 719 28.07 9.55 -10.01
CA PRO A 719 26.68 10.02 -9.99
C PRO A 719 25.60 9.02 -10.41
N THR A 720 26.00 7.77 -10.62
CA THR A 720 25.11 6.69 -11.01
C THR A 720 24.92 5.66 -9.90
N GLN A 721 25.63 5.80 -8.79
CA GLN A 721 25.57 4.91 -7.62
C GLN A 721 25.55 5.75 -6.35
N TRP A 722 24.71 5.40 -5.38
CA TRP A 722 24.60 6.14 -4.11
C TRP A 722 24.38 5.26 -2.88
N SER A 723 24.16 3.96 -3.09
CA SER A 723 23.83 2.97 -2.05
C SER A 723 24.76 1.77 -2.16
N ASP A 724 25.21 1.27 -1.01
CA ASP A 724 26.10 0.11 -0.83
C ASP A 724 25.58 -0.68 0.40
N LEU A 725 24.54 -1.48 0.20
CA LEU A 725 23.76 -2.09 1.28
C LEU A 725 24.57 -3.13 2.08
N ASP A 726 25.44 -3.88 1.42
CA ASP A 726 26.24 -4.95 2.03
C ASP A 726 27.70 -4.56 2.35
N GLU A 727 28.05 -3.30 2.07
CA GLU A 727 29.34 -2.67 2.34
C GLU A 727 30.53 -3.28 1.56
N ASP A 728 30.29 -3.81 0.37
CA ASP A 728 31.28 -4.45 -0.48
C ASP A 728 31.94 -3.51 -1.51
N ARG A 729 31.41 -2.28 -1.61
CA ARG A 729 31.84 -1.18 -2.50
C ARG A 729 31.39 -1.31 -3.95
N PHE A 730 30.39 -2.12 -4.24
CA PHE A 730 29.65 -2.08 -5.48
C PHE A 730 28.29 -1.42 -5.23
N GLY A 731 27.85 -0.60 -6.17
CA GLY A 731 26.65 0.20 -5.95
C GLY A 731 25.36 -0.54 -6.32
N ASP A 732 24.37 -0.47 -5.45
CA ASP A 732 23.11 -1.23 -5.56
C ASP A 732 22.22 -0.79 -6.72
N ASN A 733 22.42 0.41 -7.27
CA ASN A 733 21.59 0.90 -8.36
C ASN A 733 21.88 0.09 -9.62
N SER A 734 21.01 -0.88 -9.93
CA SER A 734 21.09 -1.77 -11.09
C SER A 734 21.26 -1.09 -12.46
N THR A 735 20.96 0.21 -12.56
CA THR A 735 21.13 1.01 -13.78
C THR A 735 22.42 1.82 -13.81
N GLY A 736 23.17 1.83 -12.71
CA GLY A 736 24.40 2.57 -12.53
C GLY A 736 25.62 1.90 -13.15
N SER A 737 26.79 2.51 -12.97
CA SER A 737 28.07 1.94 -13.39
C SER A 737 28.45 0.77 -12.49
N GLU A 738 28.91 -0.33 -13.10
CA GLU A 738 29.39 -1.53 -12.39
C GLU A 738 28.46 -1.93 -11.23
N PRO A 739 27.14 -2.08 -11.50
CA PRO A 739 26.16 -2.24 -10.44
C PRO A 739 26.32 -3.59 -9.77
N ASP A 740 26.09 -3.59 -8.46
CA ASP A 740 26.13 -4.82 -7.70
C ASP A 740 25.04 -5.78 -8.18
N ALA A 741 25.48 -6.98 -8.55
CA ALA A 741 24.62 -8.07 -8.97
C ALA A 741 24.19 -8.96 -7.79
N CYS A 742 24.73 -8.72 -6.59
CA CYS A 742 24.43 -9.38 -5.33
C CYS A 742 24.23 -8.38 -4.14
N PRO A 743 23.30 -7.40 -4.22
CA PRO A 743 23.19 -6.27 -3.26
C PRO A 743 23.02 -6.60 -1.76
N ASP A 744 22.73 -7.85 -1.42
CA ASP A 744 22.51 -8.30 -0.04
C ASP A 744 23.67 -9.15 0.50
N ASP A 745 24.63 -9.54 -0.35
CA ASP A 745 25.63 -10.56 -0.10
C ASP A 745 27.03 -10.08 -0.54
N PRO A 746 27.90 -9.68 0.42
CA PRO A 746 29.11 -8.93 0.08
C PRO A 746 30.09 -9.76 -0.74
N GLY A 747 30.58 -9.17 -1.82
CA GLY A 747 31.42 -9.82 -2.81
C GLY A 747 32.65 -9.04 -3.25
N THR A 748 33.41 -9.64 -4.17
CA THR A 748 34.62 -9.02 -4.76
C THR A 748 34.79 -9.28 -6.25
N SER A 749 33.85 -9.97 -6.91
CA SER A 749 33.92 -10.24 -8.35
C SER A 749 33.81 -8.95 -9.19
N VAL A 750 34.51 -8.92 -10.32
CA VAL A 750 34.70 -7.72 -11.17
C VAL A 750 34.64 -7.99 -12.68
N HIS A 751 34.35 -9.22 -13.11
CA HIS A 751 34.41 -9.61 -14.52
C HIS A 751 33.07 -9.91 -15.17
N ASP A 752 32.10 -10.41 -14.41
CA ASP A 752 30.83 -10.87 -14.93
C ASP A 752 29.64 -10.37 -14.11
N ARG A 753 29.64 -10.64 -12.80
CA ARG A 753 28.66 -10.18 -11.83
C ARG A 753 29.44 -9.35 -10.83
N TYR A 754 29.34 -8.04 -10.86
CA TYR A 754 30.06 -7.19 -9.90
C TYR A 754 29.45 -7.36 -8.51
N GLY A 755 30.26 -7.27 -7.44
CA GLY A 755 29.81 -7.36 -6.03
C GLY A 755 29.30 -8.74 -5.57
N CYS A 756 29.58 -9.80 -6.32
CA CYS A 756 29.24 -11.16 -5.89
C CYS A 756 30.43 -11.89 -5.26
N LEU A 757 30.14 -12.95 -4.51
CA LEU A 757 31.15 -13.81 -3.90
C LEU A 757 32.14 -14.34 -4.96
N ASP A 758 33.43 -14.17 -4.68
CA ASP A 758 34.57 -14.63 -5.47
C ASP A 758 35.54 -15.32 -4.49
N SER A 759 35.45 -16.65 -4.42
CA SER A 759 36.10 -17.47 -3.41
C SER A 759 37.61 -17.54 -3.56
N ASP A 760 38.15 -17.46 -4.78
CA ASP A 760 39.58 -17.59 -5.07
C ASP A 760 40.28 -16.29 -5.52
N LEU A 761 39.52 -15.22 -5.67
CA LEU A 761 39.94 -13.84 -5.94
C LEU A 761 40.56 -13.65 -7.33
N ASP A 762 40.04 -14.35 -8.32
CA ASP A 762 40.46 -14.22 -9.71
C ASP A 762 39.67 -13.17 -10.51
N GLY A 763 38.56 -12.69 -9.93
CA GLY A 763 37.67 -11.66 -10.43
C GLY A 763 36.36 -12.18 -11.03
N TRP A 764 36.17 -13.48 -11.20
CA TRP A 764 34.90 -14.07 -11.61
C TRP A 764 34.04 -14.44 -10.39
N SER A 765 32.72 -14.31 -10.52
CA SER A 765 31.82 -14.73 -9.45
C SER A 765 31.74 -16.25 -9.34
N ASP A 766 31.61 -16.78 -8.11
CA ASP A 766 31.47 -18.22 -7.83
C ASP A 766 30.38 -18.88 -8.70
N LEU A 767 29.29 -18.16 -9.00
CA LEU A 767 28.17 -18.67 -9.78
C LEU A 767 28.56 -18.97 -11.24
N ASN A 768 29.49 -18.21 -11.81
CA ASN A 768 29.92 -18.33 -13.20
C ASN A 768 31.39 -18.77 -13.33
N ASP A 769 32.00 -19.16 -12.22
CA ASP A 769 33.33 -19.75 -12.18
C ASP A 769 33.22 -21.28 -12.18
N ALA A 770 33.66 -21.91 -13.27
CA ALA A 770 33.71 -23.37 -13.38
C ALA A 770 34.70 -24.03 -12.38
N PHE A 771 35.61 -23.23 -11.81
CA PHE A 771 36.71 -23.64 -10.94
C PHE A 771 36.90 -22.71 -9.73
N ILE A 772 35.83 -22.44 -8.97
CA ILE A 772 35.73 -21.71 -7.67
C ILE A 772 36.95 -21.68 -6.72
N ASP A 773 37.85 -22.67 -6.76
CA ASP A 773 39.00 -22.81 -5.86
C ASP A 773 40.38 -22.65 -6.58
N ASP A 774 40.43 -22.46 -7.91
CA ASP A 774 41.66 -22.33 -8.70
C ASP A 774 41.72 -21.00 -9.47
N PRO A 775 42.41 -19.97 -8.94
CA PRO A 775 42.38 -18.61 -9.51
C PRO A 775 43.14 -18.47 -10.84
N ALA A 776 43.61 -19.59 -11.39
CA ALA A 776 44.17 -19.67 -12.73
C ALA A 776 43.14 -20.07 -13.79
N GLN A 777 41.95 -20.55 -13.41
CA GLN A 777 40.93 -21.13 -14.28
C GLN A 777 39.54 -20.66 -13.87
N TRP A 778 38.68 -20.38 -14.84
CA TRP A 778 37.30 -19.95 -14.56
C TRP A 778 36.27 -20.38 -15.60
N ASN A 779 36.72 -20.86 -16.76
CA ASN A 779 35.87 -21.27 -17.88
C ASN A 779 36.25 -22.67 -18.35
N ASP A 780 35.26 -23.49 -18.63
CA ASP A 780 35.37 -24.85 -19.16
C ASP A 780 34.41 -24.97 -20.35
N THR A 781 34.94 -24.85 -21.57
CA THR A 781 34.11 -24.78 -22.78
C THR A 781 33.48 -26.11 -23.16
N ASP A 782 34.07 -27.25 -22.77
CA ASP A 782 33.60 -28.59 -23.15
C ASP A 782 33.16 -29.49 -21.98
N GLU A 783 33.14 -28.93 -20.77
CA GLU A 783 32.60 -29.49 -19.52
C GLU A 783 33.32 -30.77 -19.08
N ASP A 784 34.62 -30.89 -19.34
CA ASP A 784 35.43 -32.06 -19.00
C ASP A 784 36.17 -31.97 -17.66
N GLY A 785 36.11 -30.81 -17.00
CA GLY A 785 36.76 -30.53 -15.72
C GLY A 785 38.21 -30.04 -15.84
N PHE A 786 38.66 -29.65 -17.03
CA PHE A 786 39.89 -28.91 -17.28
C PHE A 786 39.56 -27.53 -17.84
N GLY A 787 40.18 -26.48 -17.30
CA GLY A 787 39.87 -25.10 -17.66
C GLY A 787 40.65 -24.62 -18.89
N ASP A 788 39.98 -23.81 -19.70
CA ASP A 788 40.45 -23.37 -21.02
C ASP A 788 41.77 -22.59 -21.01
N ARG A 789 42.18 -22.04 -19.86
CA ARG A 789 43.39 -21.21 -19.81
C ARG A 789 44.62 -22.11 -19.89
N PRO A 790 45.66 -21.73 -20.64
CA PRO A 790 46.85 -22.57 -20.84
C PRO A 790 47.83 -22.57 -19.64
N ILE A 791 47.35 -22.27 -18.44
CA ILE A 791 48.13 -22.13 -17.20
C ILE A 791 47.39 -22.78 -16.03
N GLY A 792 48.03 -23.04 -14.90
CA GLY A 792 47.36 -23.68 -13.76
C GLY A 792 47.39 -25.21 -13.82
N ALA A 793 46.88 -25.84 -12.75
CA ALA A 793 46.99 -27.28 -12.55
C ALA A 793 45.94 -28.08 -13.33
N LEU A 794 44.82 -27.44 -13.67
CA LEU A 794 43.72 -28.00 -14.43
C LEU A 794 43.65 -27.42 -15.85
N ARG A 795 44.74 -26.94 -16.44
CA ARG A 795 44.71 -26.43 -17.81
C ARG A 795 44.25 -27.50 -18.80
N ASP A 796 43.46 -27.08 -19.77
CA ASP A 796 43.12 -27.87 -20.93
C ASP A 796 43.97 -27.47 -22.15
N ASP A 797 44.68 -28.44 -22.69
CA ASP A 797 45.45 -28.33 -23.92
C ASP A 797 44.57 -28.64 -25.17
N CYS A 798 43.32 -29.08 -24.97
CA CYS A 798 42.26 -29.36 -25.95
C CYS A 798 40.87 -28.70 -25.67
N PRO A 799 40.75 -27.36 -25.47
CA PRO A 799 39.55 -26.65 -24.93
C PRO A 799 38.20 -26.78 -25.64
N GLU A 800 38.10 -27.53 -26.74
CA GLU A 800 36.84 -27.72 -27.48
C GLU A 800 36.47 -29.22 -27.59
N ILE A 801 37.27 -30.11 -26.99
CA ILE A 801 37.16 -31.56 -27.11
C ILE A 801 37.39 -32.22 -25.76
N SER A 802 36.26 -32.52 -25.09
CA SER A 802 36.27 -33.18 -23.79
C SER A 802 37.20 -34.39 -23.73
N GLY A 803 38.04 -34.40 -22.70
CA GLY A 803 39.01 -35.43 -22.42
C GLY A 803 39.30 -35.60 -20.94
N ASN A 804 40.35 -36.36 -20.64
CA ASN A 804 40.67 -36.79 -19.27
C ASN A 804 42.16 -37.12 -19.09
N SER A 805 42.99 -36.81 -20.10
CA SER A 805 44.43 -36.97 -20.02
C SER A 805 45.01 -36.06 -18.94
N THR A 806 46.01 -36.57 -18.22
CA THR A 806 46.65 -35.87 -17.08
C THR A 806 48.14 -35.64 -17.30
N GLN A 807 48.70 -36.15 -18.40
CA GLN A 807 50.10 -36.07 -18.75
C GLN A 807 50.28 -35.39 -20.10
N TYR A 808 51.31 -34.54 -20.18
CA TYR A 808 51.74 -33.85 -21.40
C TYR A 808 50.71 -32.87 -21.98
N LEU A 809 49.74 -33.34 -22.77
CA LEU A 809 48.57 -32.55 -23.17
C LEU A 809 47.45 -32.94 -22.22
N GLN A 810 47.09 -32.05 -21.32
CA GLN A 810 46.09 -32.28 -20.28
C GLN A 810 44.69 -31.89 -20.81
N GLY A 811 43.62 -32.56 -20.38
CA GLY A 811 42.24 -32.32 -20.88
C GLY A 811 41.95 -32.83 -22.30
N CYS A 812 42.94 -33.40 -22.99
CA CYS A 812 42.71 -34.10 -24.26
C CYS A 812 42.16 -35.53 -24.06
N PRO A 813 41.49 -36.13 -25.08
CA PRO A 813 40.98 -37.49 -25.01
C PRO A 813 42.06 -38.54 -24.65
N ASP A 814 41.79 -39.36 -23.63
CA ASP A 814 42.59 -40.54 -23.22
C ASP A 814 41.66 -41.76 -23.08
N ARG A 815 41.63 -42.59 -24.11
CA ARG A 815 40.65 -43.66 -24.25
C ARG A 815 40.85 -44.82 -23.28
N ASP A 816 42.08 -45.12 -22.90
CA ASP A 816 42.40 -46.26 -22.03
C ASP A 816 42.61 -45.85 -20.56
N GLY A 817 42.71 -44.55 -20.31
CA GLY A 817 42.77 -43.92 -19.01
C GLY A 817 44.11 -44.15 -18.30
N ASP A 818 45.22 -44.16 -19.02
CA ASP A 818 46.56 -44.27 -18.43
C ASP A 818 47.23 -42.92 -18.10
N GLY A 819 46.60 -41.84 -18.56
CA GLY A 819 46.99 -40.46 -18.34
C GLY A 819 47.59 -39.79 -19.58
N TRP A 820 47.98 -40.52 -20.62
CA TRP A 820 48.52 -39.95 -21.86
C TRP A 820 47.41 -39.70 -22.89
N PRO A 821 47.47 -38.60 -23.65
CA PRO A 821 46.45 -38.30 -24.65
C PRO A 821 46.61 -39.20 -25.88
N ASP A 822 45.49 -39.63 -26.49
CA ASP A 822 45.41 -40.52 -27.66
C ASP A 822 46.37 -40.11 -28.81
N GLN A 823 46.65 -38.81 -28.96
CA GLN A 823 47.51 -38.28 -30.04
C GLN A 823 49.01 -38.51 -29.79
N GLU A 824 49.44 -38.57 -28.53
CA GLU A 824 50.85 -38.71 -28.13
C GLU A 824 51.12 -40.09 -27.47
N ASP A 825 50.10 -40.95 -27.44
CA ASP A 825 50.16 -42.33 -26.99
C ASP A 825 50.40 -43.28 -28.18
N ALA A 826 51.50 -44.05 -28.11
CA ALA A 826 51.82 -45.05 -29.13
C ALA A 826 50.86 -46.26 -29.14
N PHE A 827 50.17 -46.51 -28.02
CA PHE A 827 49.22 -47.60 -27.80
C PHE A 827 47.90 -47.15 -27.13
N PRO A 828 47.06 -46.28 -27.76
CA PRO A 828 45.88 -45.63 -27.15
C PRO A 828 44.71 -46.53 -26.68
N ASP A 829 44.85 -47.85 -26.79
CA ASP A 829 43.84 -48.82 -26.35
C ASP A 829 44.38 -49.72 -25.20
N TYR A 830 45.59 -49.44 -24.69
CA TYR A 830 46.35 -50.27 -23.76
C TYR A 830 46.87 -49.49 -22.55
N LYS A 831 46.03 -49.38 -21.52
CA LYS A 831 46.22 -48.67 -20.23
C LYS A 831 47.59 -48.70 -19.50
N HIS A 832 48.50 -49.58 -19.89
CA HIS A 832 49.82 -49.72 -19.26
C HIS A 832 50.96 -49.59 -20.28
N SER A 833 50.71 -48.99 -21.43
CA SER A 833 51.62 -48.89 -22.57
C SER A 833 51.33 -47.55 -23.27
N TRP A 834 52.31 -46.63 -23.27
CA TRP A 834 52.13 -45.29 -23.87
C TRP A 834 53.29 -44.85 -24.78
N SER A 835 54.42 -45.57 -24.78
CA SER A 835 55.58 -45.23 -25.61
C SER A 835 56.20 -46.43 -26.33
N ASP A 836 56.67 -46.16 -27.55
CA ASP A 836 57.42 -47.04 -28.45
C ASP A 836 58.61 -46.23 -29.00
N MET A 837 59.79 -46.37 -28.40
CA MET A 837 60.93 -45.50 -28.71
C MET A 837 61.63 -45.86 -30.03
N ASP A 838 61.55 -47.11 -30.47
CA ASP A 838 62.22 -47.60 -31.67
C ASP A 838 61.29 -47.96 -32.83
N GLU A 839 59.98 -47.72 -32.65
CA GLU A 839 58.90 -47.81 -33.63
C GLU A 839 58.69 -49.24 -34.15
N ASP A 840 58.75 -50.23 -33.25
CA ASP A 840 58.65 -51.65 -33.60
C ASP A 840 57.33 -52.33 -33.16
N GLU A 841 56.38 -51.55 -32.68
CA GLU A 841 55.06 -51.97 -32.16
C GLU A 841 55.11 -52.72 -30.82
N PHE A 842 56.24 -52.70 -30.11
CA PHE A 842 56.35 -53.14 -28.72
C PHE A 842 56.52 -51.96 -27.75
N SER A 843 55.95 -52.10 -26.55
CA SER A 843 55.91 -51.02 -25.56
C SER A 843 57.16 -50.99 -24.70
N ASP A 844 57.72 -49.79 -24.47
CA ASP A 844 58.86 -49.61 -23.57
C ASP A 844 58.53 -49.97 -22.10
N GLN A 845 57.24 -49.99 -21.74
CA GLN A 845 56.77 -50.23 -20.38
C GLN A 845 56.86 -51.71 -20.04
N GLN A 846 57.54 -52.05 -18.93
CA GLN A 846 57.75 -53.43 -18.49
C GLN A 846 56.59 -54.02 -17.68
N GLY A 847 56.32 -55.31 -17.88
CA GLY A 847 55.41 -56.10 -17.04
C GLY A 847 54.01 -56.33 -17.62
N ASN A 848 53.81 -56.06 -18.91
CA ASN A 848 52.57 -56.32 -19.65
C ASN A 848 52.84 -57.22 -20.88
N GLU A 849 51.79 -57.56 -21.65
CA GLU A 849 51.91 -58.46 -22.81
C GLU A 849 52.54 -57.81 -24.06
N LEU A 850 52.68 -56.49 -24.06
CA LEU A 850 53.31 -55.70 -25.13
C LEU A 850 54.73 -55.24 -24.77
N SER A 851 55.20 -55.49 -23.55
CA SER A 851 56.51 -55.07 -23.07
C SER A 851 57.64 -55.54 -23.96
N ASP A 852 58.47 -54.60 -24.38
CA ASP A 852 59.69 -54.82 -25.13
C ASP A 852 60.88 -55.17 -24.21
N ASP A 853 61.58 -56.26 -24.55
CA ASP A 853 62.83 -56.68 -23.92
C ASP A 853 64.08 -56.03 -24.56
N CYS A 854 63.90 -55.26 -25.64
CA CYS A 854 64.90 -54.49 -26.40
C CYS A 854 64.46 -53.04 -26.77
N PRO A 855 64.07 -52.15 -25.82
CA PRO A 855 63.38 -50.86 -26.07
C PRO A 855 64.12 -49.76 -26.87
N LEU A 856 65.27 -50.06 -27.47
CA LEU A 856 66.10 -49.13 -28.23
C LEU A 856 66.58 -49.73 -29.56
N GLU A 857 66.21 -50.98 -29.85
CA GLU A 857 66.64 -51.73 -31.02
C GLU A 857 65.43 -52.46 -31.63
N PRO A 858 64.90 -51.98 -32.78
CA PRO A 858 63.62 -52.45 -33.28
C PRO A 858 63.68 -53.92 -33.69
N GLY A 859 62.64 -54.67 -33.35
CA GLY A 859 62.58 -56.11 -33.55
C GLY A 859 61.18 -56.67 -33.73
N THR A 860 61.11 -57.99 -33.97
CA THR A 860 59.84 -58.69 -34.24
C THR A 860 59.71 -60.01 -33.47
N SER A 861 60.65 -60.30 -32.58
CA SER A 861 60.62 -61.50 -31.73
C SER A 861 59.41 -61.48 -30.80
N THR A 862 58.78 -62.64 -30.58
CA THR A 862 57.55 -62.76 -29.77
C THR A 862 57.58 -63.93 -28.77
N ILE A 863 58.54 -64.86 -28.90
CA ILE A 863 58.58 -66.13 -28.14
C ILE A 863 59.45 -66.04 -26.89
N ASP A 864 60.62 -65.42 -26.99
CA ASP A 864 61.57 -65.33 -25.89
C ASP A 864 61.77 -63.88 -25.44
N ARG A 865 62.65 -63.12 -26.10
CA ARG A 865 62.88 -61.70 -25.83
C ARG A 865 62.01 -60.91 -26.81
N ARG A 866 60.87 -60.44 -26.33
CA ARG A 866 59.88 -59.73 -27.13
C ARG A 866 60.45 -58.40 -27.63
N GLY A 867 60.11 -57.96 -28.84
CA GLY A 867 60.60 -56.71 -29.48
C GLY A 867 62.10 -56.68 -29.82
N CYS A 868 62.82 -57.79 -29.63
CA CYS A 868 64.20 -57.90 -30.08
C CYS A 868 64.30 -58.33 -31.55
N LEU A 869 65.42 -57.97 -32.20
CA LEU A 869 65.74 -58.34 -33.59
C LEU A 869 65.55 -59.85 -33.83
N ASP A 870 64.71 -60.18 -34.81
CA ASP A 870 64.48 -61.52 -35.33
C ASP A 870 64.69 -61.46 -36.85
N SER A 871 65.88 -61.83 -37.28
CA SER A 871 66.32 -61.66 -38.66
C SER A 871 65.63 -62.61 -39.65
N ASP A 872 65.02 -63.70 -39.19
CA ASP A 872 64.39 -64.70 -40.07
C ASP A 872 62.87 -64.85 -39.91
N GLY A 873 62.30 -64.27 -38.85
CA GLY A 873 60.86 -64.13 -38.63
C GLY A 873 60.21 -65.38 -38.05
N ASP A 874 60.94 -66.24 -37.32
CA ASP A 874 60.39 -67.42 -36.66
C ASP A 874 59.83 -67.16 -35.26
N GLY A 875 60.01 -65.95 -34.75
CA GLY A 875 59.51 -65.44 -33.49
C GLY A 875 60.49 -65.56 -32.33
N VAL A 876 61.69 -66.13 -32.51
CA VAL A 876 62.76 -66.16 -31.50
C VAL A 876 63.81 -65.10 -31.82
N SER A 877 64.27 -64.35 -30.81
CA SER A 877 65.28 -63.30 -31.01
C SER A 877 66.62 -63.85 -31.52
N ASP A 878 67.37 -63.07 -32.30
CA ASP A 878 68.71 -63.43 -32.81
C ASP A 878 69.68 -63.84 -31.68
N ASP A 879 69.52 -63.25 -30.49
CA ASP A 879 70.30 -63.56 -29.29
C ASP A 879 69.88 -64.90 -28.64
N GLY A 880 68.62 -65.29 -28.80
CA GLY A 880 68.03 -66.54 -28.30
C GLY A 880 68.06 -67.69 -29.31
N ASP A 881 68.26 -67.39 -30.60
CA ASP A 881 68.23 -68.34 -31.68
C ASP A 881 69.64 -68.90 -32.03
N VAL A 882 69.72 -70.22 -32.12
CA VAL A 882 70.93 -70.92 -32.57
C VAL A 882 71.11 -70.81 -34.09
N TYR A 883 70.04 -70.54 -34.84
CA TYR A 883 70.05 -70.38 -36.29
C TYR A 883 69.34 -69.08 -36.77
N PRO A 884 69.83 -67.87 -36.40
CA PRO A 884 69.16 -66.56 -36.58
C PRO A 884 68.86 -66.11 -38.02
N GLN A 885 68.96 -66.99 -39.02
CA GLN A 885 68.79 -66.70 -40.45
C GLN A 885 68.07 -67.86 -41.17
N ASP A 886 67.51 -68.83 -40.44
CA ASP A 886 66.80 -70.02 -40.93
C ASP A 886 65.54 -70.30 -40.08
N ALA A 887 64.44 -69.65 -40.48
CA ALA A 887 63.13 -69.70 -39.80
C ALA A 887 62.46 -71.08 -39.69
N SER A 888 63.15 -72.15 -40.10
CA SER A 888 62.71 -73.53 -39.91
C SER A 888 63.27 -74.18 -38.65
N LYS A 889 64.15 -73.52 -37.88
CA LYS A 889 64.85 -74.08 -36.72
C LYS A 889 65.23 -73.05 -35.64
N SER A 890 64.55 -73.08 -34.49
CA SER A 890 64.90 -72.24 -33.33
C SER A 890 65.66 -72.95 -32.19
N SER A 891 65.85 -74.28 -32.24
CA SER A 891 66.61 -75.03 -31.21
C SER A 891 67.20 -76.36 -31.71
N GLU A 892 68.29 -76.85 -31.08
CA GLU A 892 68.90 -78.14 -31.42
C GLU A 892 67.99 -79.33 -31.07
N VAL A 893 67.29 -79.87 -32.07
CA VAL A 893 66.63 -81.18 -31.97
C VAL A 893 67.68 -82.30 -32.06
N LEU A 894 68.11 -82.82 -30.92
CA LEU A 894 68.85 -84.09 -30.83
C LEU A 894 67.94 -85.23 -30.42
N ALA A 895 67.50 -85.97 -31.43
CA ALA A 895 66.80 -87.24 -31.32
C ALA A 895 67.60 -88.29 -30.53
N THR A 896 66.95 -89.01 -29.61
CA THR A 896 66.83 -90.49 -29.62
C THR A 896 66.04 -91.03 -28.41
N GLY A 897 64.94 -91.73 -28.69
CA GLY A 897 64.76 -93.11 -28.20
C GLY A 897 64.10 -93.38 -26.85
N SER A 898 62.76 -93.41 -26.85
CA SER A 898 61.91 -94.50 -26.35
C SER A 898 62.07 -95.08 -24.92
N SER A 899 60.94 -94.96 -24.20
CA SER A 899 60.11 -96.10 -23.72
C SER A 899 60.16 -96.52 -22.23
N VAL A 900 59.02 -96.23 -21.57
CA VAL A 900 58.22 -97.03 -20.62
C VAL A 900 58.57 -97.09 -19.11
N VAL A 901 57.47 -97.05 -18.33
CA VAL A 901 57.20 -97.67 -17.00
C VAL A 901 57.50 -96.82 -15.77
N MET A 902 56.42 -96.22 -15.24
CA MET A 902 55.77 -96.58 -13.97
C MET A 902 56.60 -96.68 -12.67
N ILE A 903 56.02 -96.04 -11.65
CA ILE A 903 55.94 -96.43 -10.22
C ILE A 903 57.01 -95.87 -9.26
N ALA A 904 56.45 -95.14 -8.27
CA ALA A 904 56.69 -95.22 -6.83
C ALA A 904 57.63 -94.22 -6.11
N THR A 905 56.96 -93.45 -5.23
CA THR A 905 57.22 -93.30 -3.76
C THR A 905 58.33 -92.34 -3.34
N ILE A 906 58.25 -91.57 -2.23
CA ILE A 906 57.28 -91.37 -1.13
C ILE A 906 57.76 -90.12 -0.33
N ALA A 907 56.81 -89.53 0.42
CA ALA A 907 56.97 -88.70 1.64
C ALA A 907 57.39 -87.23 1.44
N THR A 908 56.73 -86.23 2.04
CA THR A 908 55.74 -86.18 3.13
C THR A 908 55.13 -84.76 3.11
N VAL A 909 53.82 -84.61 2.96
CA VAL A 909 52.82 -84.34 4.02
C VAL A 909 53.04 -83.02 4.76
N GLY A 910 52.09 -82.09 4.58
CA GLY A 910 51.90 -80.94 5.46
C GLY A 910 50.85 -79.93 4.99
N LEU A 911 49.56 -80.31 5.07
CA LEU A 911 48.34 -79.47 5.06
C LEU A 911 47.99 -78.68 3.77
N ILE A 912 47.06 -79.17 2.93
CA ILE A 912 45.59 -78.88 2.89
C ILE A 912 45.34 -77.42 2.44
N VAL A 913 45.19 -77.10 1.14
CA VAL A 913 44.04 -77.35 0.21
C VAL A 913 42.76 -76.67 0.72
N VAL A 914 42.42 -75.44 0.29
CA VAL A 914 42.01 -74.94 -1.04
C VAL A 914 40.56 -75.26 -1.39
N MET A 915 39.89 -74.16 -1.76
CA MET A 915 38.64 -74.01 -2.48
C MET A 915 38.38 -75.02 -3.63
N VAL A 916 37.13 -75.00 -4.11
CA VAL A 916 36.68 -75.29 -5.49
C VAL A 916 36.19 -76.71 -5.81
N ALA A 917 34.94 -76.78 -6.31
CA ALA A 917 34.53 -77.42 -7.58
C ALA A 917 33.00 -77.25 -7.71
N ILE A 918 32.47 -76.41 -8.62
CA ILE A 918 32.14 -76.67 -10.04
C ILE A 918 31.33 -77.98 -10.23
N VAL A 919 30.27 -77.92 -11.06
CA VAL A 919 29.92 -78.88 -12.16
C VAL A 919 28.42 -79.28 -12.22
N LEU A 920 27.75 -78.72 -13.24
CA LEU A 920 26.82 -79.32 -14.23
C LEU A 920 25.32 -79.59 -13.93
N VAL A 921 24.54 -79.01 -14.87
CA VAL A 921 23.50 -79.64 -15.73
C VAL A 921 22.15 -80.03 -15.12
N SER A 922 21.17 -79.25 -15.57
CA SER A 922 19.76 -79.56 -15.84
C SER A 922 19.28 -81.00 -15.62
N ARG A 923 18.19 -81.15 -14.86
CA ARG A 923 16.88 -81.70 -15.31
C ARG A 923 15.94 -81.95 -14.13
N ARG A 924 14.72 -81.35 -14.24
CA ARG A 924 13.37 -81.89 -13.95
C ARG A 924 13.13 -82.51 -12.55
N SER A 925 11.99 -82.38 -11.88
CA SER A 925 10.68 -81.74 -12.07
C SER A 925 9.79 -82.33 -10.95
N LYS A 926 8.72 -81.60 -10.58
CA LYS A 926 7.51 -82.02 -9.83
C LYS A 926 7.63 -81.94 -8.30
N SER A 927 6.84 -81.12 -7.60
CA SER A 927 5.35 -81.09 -7.47
C SER A 927 4.85 -82.37 -6.77
N ASP A 928 3.95 -82.42 -5.81
CA ASP A 928 2.84 -81.59 -5.29
C ASP A 928 2.63 -82.05 -3.80
N GLU A 929 1.75 -81.56 -2.92
CA GLU A 929 0.27 -81.44 -2.90
C GLU A 929 -0.07 -81.25 -1.39
N GLN A 930 -1.12 -80.56 -0.89
CA GLN A 930 -2.58 -80.81 -0.92
C GLN A 930 -3.19 -79.82 0.14
N GLU A 931 -4.39 -79.23 0.10
CA GLU A 931 -5.69 -79.42 -0.59
C GLU A 931 -6.35 -78.01 -0.75
N LEU A 932 -7.04 -77.57 -1.81
CA LEU A 932 -7.99 -78.09 -2.82
C LEU A 932 -9.49 -77.90 -2.48
N PHE A 933 -10.05 -76.86 -3.10
CA PHE A 933 -11.37 -76.69 -3.77
C PHE A 933 -12.57 -77.60 -3.42
N LEU A 934 -13.79 -77.03 -3.46
CA LEU A 934 -14.86 -77.41 -4.41
C LEU A 934 -16.06 -76.43 -4.25
N THR A 935 -16.36 -75.59 -5.25
CA THR A 935 -17.44 -75.67 -6.28
C THR A 935 -18.91 -75.61 -5.79
N ALA A 936 -19.71 -74.70 -6.38
CA ALA A 936 -20.97 -74.99 -7.09
C ALA A 936 -21.70 -73.72 -7.57
N GLU A 937 -22.59 -73.93 -8.54
CA GLU A 937 -23.34 -73.02 -9.41
C GLU A 937 -24.45 -72.15 -8.75
N ALA A 938 -25.00 -71.21 -9.54
CA ALA A 938 -26.26 -70.46 -9.33
C ALA A 938 -27.53 -71.29 -9.74
N PRO A 939 -28.75 -70.72 -9.82
CA PRO A 939 -29.65 -70.08 -8.83
C PRO A 939 -31.07 -70.75 -8.85
N PRO A 940 -32.14 -70.11 -8.30
CA PRO A 940 -33.43 -70.14 -9.01
C PRO A 940 -34.14 -68.78 -9.16
N GLN A 941 -34.83 -68.65 -10.30
CA GLN A 941 -35.82 -67.64 -10.75
C GLN A 941 -37.16 -67.76 -9.96
N ALA A 942 -38.22 -66.93 -10.03
CA ALA A 942 -38.82 -66.03 -11.06
C ALA A 942 -39.89 -65.11 -10.36
N ALA A 943 -40.06 -63.81 -10.69
CA ALA A 943 -40.91 -63.14 -11.73
C ALA A 943 -42.43 -62.99 -11.41
N PRO A 944 -43.25 -62.13 -12.08
CA PRO A 944 -43.08 -60.78 -12.67
C PRO A 944 -44.29 -59.82 -12.41
N VAL A 945 -44.29 -58.56 -12.90
CA VAL A 945 -45.37 -57.89 -13.71
C VAL A 945 -44.90 -56.48 -14.19
N GLN A 946 -45.12 -56.17 -15.48
CA GLN A 946 -45.15 -54.83 -16.14
C GLN A 946 -46.58 -54.62 -16.71
N PRO A 947 -46.99 -53.48 -17.33
CA PRO A 947 -46.68 -52.04 -17.18
C PRO A 947 -47.96 -51.15 -17.13
N ALA A 948 -47.84 -49.84 -16.83
CA ALA A 948 -48.82 -48.83 -17.25
C ALA A 948 -48.19 -47.43 -17.39
N ALA A 949 -48.70 -46.68 -18.36
CA ALA A 949 -48.18 -45.46 -18.97
C ALA A 949 -48.61 -44.17 -18.19
N PRO A 950 -48.22 -42.96 -18.67
CA PRO A 950 -48.01 -41.75 -17.87
C PRO A 950 -49.30 -40.96 -17.63
N GLU A 951 -49.45 -40.33 -16.47
CA GLU A 951 -50.29 -39.13 -16.32
C GLU A 951 -49.68 -38.16 -15.30
N ALA A 952 -49.63 -36.90 -15.74
CA ALA A 952 -49.13 -35.73 -15.06
C ALA A 952 -50.04 -35.27 -13.91
N PHE A 953 -49.42 -34.70 -12.87
CA PHE A 953 -49.98 -33.63 -12.03
C PHE A 953 -48.79 -32.74 -11.63
N GLN A 954 -48.52 -31.69 -12.41
CA GLN A 954 -48.92 -30.31 -12.11
C GLN A 954 -48.33 -29.80 -10.80
N GLN A 955 -47.26 -29.00 -10.94
CA GLN A 955 -46.88 -27.92 -10.04
C GLN A 955 -48.15 -27.22 -9.52
N GLN A 956 -48.27 -27.08 -8.19
CA GLN A 956 -49.10 -26.01 -7.66
C GLN A 956 -48.22 -24.75 -7.55
N PRO A 957 -48.65 -23.61 -8.12
CA PRO A 957 -48.01 -22.34 -7.86
C PRO A 957 -48.30 -21.99 -6.39
N GLN A 958 -47.27 -21.62 -5.63
CA GLN A 958 -47.50 -20.91 -4.37
C GLN A 958 -48.29 -19.65 -4.71
N MET A 959 -49.58 -19.64 -4.34
CA MET A 959 -50.41 -18.44 -4.47
C MET A 959 -50.04 -17.51 -3.33
N GLY A 960 -49.61 -16.30 -3.67
CA GLY A 960 -49.57 -15.17 -2.74
C GLY A 960 -50.93 -14.92 -2.06
N PRO A 961 -50.93 -14.14 -0.97
CA PRO A 961 -52.13 -13.90 -0.17
C PRO A 961 -53.27 -13.30 -1.01
N PRO A 962 -54.55 -13.54 -0.65
CA PRO A 962 -55.67 -12.98 -1.40
C PRO A 962 -55.59 -11.45 -1.45
N VAL A 963 -55.75 -10.88 -2.64
CA VAL A 963 -55.74 -9.42 -2.86
C VAL A 963 -56.79 -8.76 -1.94
N PRO A 964 -56.42 -7.69 -1.21
CA PRO A 964 -57.35 -6.97 -0.35
C PRO A 964 -58.59 -6.48 -1.13
N PRO A 965 -59.74 -6.28 -0.47
CA PRO A 965 -60.97 -5.81 -1.14
C PRO A 965 -60.81 -4.46 -1.87
N GLU A 966 -59.75 -3.72 -1.54
CA GLU A 966 -59.41 -2.38 -2.03
C GLU A 966 -58.55 -2.40 -3.30
N GLY A 967 -58.04 -3.57 -3.71
CA GLY A 967 -57.14 -3.76 -4.86
C GLY A 967 -55.69 -4.01 -4.46
N LEU A 968 -54.80 -4.14 -5.44
CA LEU A 968 -53.35 -4.21 -5.21
C LEU A 968 -52.81 -2.80 -4.90
N PRO A 969 -51.73 -2.67 -4.11
CA PRO A 969 -51.08 -1.38 -3.87
C PRO A 969 -50.68 -0.69 -5.20
N PRO A 970 -50.70 0.65 -5.29
CA PRO A 970 -50.35 1.36 -6.51
C PRO A 970 -48.96 0.96 -7.03
N GLY A 971 -48.87 0.61 -8.32
CA GLY A 971 -47.62 0.16 -8.94
C GLY A 971 -47.36 -1.35 -8.87
N TRP A 972 -48.13 -2.10 -8.08
CA TRP A 972 -47.94 -3.55 -7.95
C TRP A 972 -48.68 -4.34 -9.03
N THR A 973 -47.97 -5.28 -9.65
CA THR A 973 -48.55 -6.24 -10.59
C THR A 973 -49.07 -7.49 -9.86
N ALA A 974 -50.01 -8.21 -10.49
CA ALA A 974 -50.59 -9.42 -9.91
C ALA A 974 -49.55 -10.55 -9.73
N GLU A 975 -48.47 -10.55 -10.53
CA GLU A 975 -47.37 -11.52 -10.43
C GLU A 975 -46.40 -11.17 -9.30
N GLN A 976 -46.07 -9.89 -9.08
CA GLN A 976 -45.29 -9.47 -7.90
C GLN A 976 -46.04 -9.73 -6.60
N TRP A 977 -47.36 -9.52 -6.57
CA TRP A 977 -48.18 -9.83 -5.39
C TRP A 977 -48.21 -11.33 -5.07
N ALA A 978 -48.11 -12.18 -6.09
CA ALA A 978 -48.10 -13.63 -5.90
C ALA A 978 -46.83 -14.14 -5.19
N TYR A 979 -45.72 -13.40 -5.26
CA TYR A 979 -44.41 -13.78 -4.71
C TYR A 979 -43.97 -12.99 -3.47
N TYR A 980 -44.37 -11.71 -3.37
CA TYR A 980 -43.91 -10.82 -2.28
C TYR A 980 -45.06 -10.27 -1.42
N GLY A 981 -46.32 -10.56 -1.77
CA GLY A 981 -47.49 -10.04 -1.04
C GLY A 981 -47.57 -10.49 0.42
N HIS A 982 -46.88 -11.58 0.78
CA HIS A 982 -46.80 -12.08 2.15
C HIS A 982 -46.10 -11.08 3.09
N GLN A 983 -44.98 -10.50 2.63
CA GLN A 983 -44.16 -9.55 3.39
C GLN A 983 -44.85 -8.19 3.54
N TRP A 984 -45.53 -7.72 2.49
CA TRP A 984 -46.31 -6.48 2.54
C TRP A 984 -47.44 -6.55 3.58
N VAL A 985 -48.11 -7.69 3.70
CA VAL A 985 -49.18 -7.91 4.69
C VAL A 985 -48.64 -8.01 6.12
N GLU A 986 -47.40 -8.44 6.33
CA GLU A 986 -46.77 -8.49 7.66
C GLU A 986 -46.29 -7.12 8.14
N HIS A 987 -45.81 -6.28 7.23
CA HIS A 987 -45.31 -4.94 7.58
C HIS A 987 -46.44 -3.95 7.92
N TYR A 988 -47.63 -4.08 7.30
CA TYR A 988 -48.76 -3.17 7.47
C TYR A 988 -49.86 -3.66 8.43
N ARG A 989 -49.58 -4.67 9.26
CA ARG A 989 -50.54 -5.18 10.27
C ARG A 989 -50.26 -4.78 11.71
N GLN A 990 -49.39 -3.79 11.93
CA GLN A 990 -49.29 -3.10 13.22
C GLN A 990 -49.99 -1.75 13.15
#